data_AF-A0AAU4J4L0-F1
#
_entry.id   AF-A0AAU4J4L0-F1
#
_cell.length_a   1.000
_cell.length_b   1.000
_cell.length_c   1.000
_cell.angle_alpha   90.00
_cell.angle_beta   90.00
_cell.angle_gamma   90.00
#
_symmetry.space_group_name_H-M   'P 1'
#
loop_
_entity.id
_entity.type
_entity.pdbx_description
1 polymer ?
#
loop_
_entity_poly.entity_id
_entity_poly.type
_entity_poly.pdbx_seq_one_letter_code
_entity_poly.pdbx_strand_id
1 'polypeptide(L)'
;MNQHTGTWVRDSGVTVTGSGDVYIGTQLQDSDKPAFRRVAEDQLRRLRYALVSPPRMGEARAVLADSGTVILDGVPGSGRSAAARVLLHEHHRDSGVFHELLPDDEEEDELSLHDATLVGTGDQLLLDLSAADDHRWAAAQADLPALRKAVHEQRAHLVVVMPHRGVLDPDLQYCRVVLERPPGIGVLRRHLRLHGVPPEQYLRPDGTVTGFLTANRPMREIAEFADLVRRAREAGQPGDGFGQWCEAAGRARNDGRREAAALVTKLREAPQRALLIAVSMLHGAHADVVHRAAEQLLSTLGPPSEGDSPLQHRDLAERLLEISATAAPNGQVRFEKLDFDSAVRAHFWDHMPDLRPHLGPWVASVVELNDPHVVTLVRDVLVERVAGEYLRTGRADGLGALVERWCAGTTSRPRLEAAVHALTLGLADPVHARDFRRQIYQWCANRHLDGELAQVLVRVCADVLATSHPDQALVRLHHLARRERDTTRARQALCDLTARSRRLHRVLLDRLARSDFSPGHLRIFLQASDPELLTLRPGTSHALVDEQGAQRSLTTCWHAVLTELPPQKWQDEARRWLHWAAVGTGPHGGLLLDLLVSAAQRCTEKRGKVFALLYACARDAERTGPADAARAAEITGLLLHKISAAQGIAPATPPTTSSRGTRP
;
A
#
# COMPACT_ATOMS: atom_id res chain seq x y z
N MET A 1 -45.57 48.83 -9.76
CA MET A 1 -46.55 48.05 -10.54
C MET A 1 -45.91 47.70 -11.89
N ASN A 2 -46.10 46.45 -12.33
CA ASN A 2 -45.70 45.86 -13.62
C ASN A 2 -44.25 45.36 -13.81
N GLN A 3 -44.15 44.05 -13.59
CA GLN A 3 -43.41 43.02 -14.33
C GLN A 3 -42.34 43.45 -15.35
N HIS A 4 -41.11 42.99 -15.12
CA HIS A 4 -40.26 42.46 -16.18
C HIS A 4 -39.66 41.11 -15.75
N THR A 5 -40.09 40.08 -16.46
CA THR A 5 -39.47 38.77 -16.60
C THR A 5 -38.07 38.93 -17.16
N GLY A 6 -37.07 38.50 -16.40
CA GLY A 6 -35.66 38.47 -16.82
C GLY A 6 -35.12 37.05 -16.71
N THR A 7 -35.35 36.24 -17.73
CA THR A 7 -34.63 34.98 -17.95
C THR A 7 -33.20 35.34 -18.39
N TRP A 8 -32.22 35.11 -17.52
CA TRP A 8 -30.81 35.17 -17.90
C TRP A 8 -30.28 33.76 -18.13
N VAL A 9 -30.10 33.43 -19.40
CA VAL A 9 -29.34 32.25 -19.86
C VAL A 9 -27.86 32.59 -19.74
N ARG A 10 -27.12 31.78 -18.98
CA ARG A 10 -25.66 31.65 -19.08
C ARG A 10 -25.35 30.17 -19.14
N ASP A 11 -25.23 29.64 -20.36
CA ASP A 11 -24.09 28.80 -20.69
C ASP A 11 -23.90 28.80 -22.20
N SER A 12 -22.72 29.22 -22.64
CA SER A 12 -22.30 29.21 -24.03
C SER A 12 -21.98 27.76 -24.43
N GLY A 13 -23.01 27.02 -24.83
CA GLY A 13 -22.88 25.73 -25.49
C GLY A 13 -22.43 25.91 -26.94
N VAL A 14 -21.33 25.23 -27.31
CA VAL A 14 -20.85 25.14 -28.68
C VAL A 14 -21.97 24.55 -29.57
N THR A 15 -22.40 25.29 -30.58
CA THR A 15 -23.33 24.81 -31.60
C THR A 15 -22.53 24.33 -32.81
N VAL A 16 -22.53 23.02 -33.08
CA VAL A 16 -21.94 22.45 -34.30
C VAL A 16 -23.08 22.08 -35.24
N THR A 17 -23.18 22.77 -36.37
CA THR A 17 -24.07 22.43 -37.47
C THR A 17 -23.29 21.62 -38.51
N GLY A 18 -23.29 20.30 -38.40
CA GLY A 18 -22.70 19.39 -39.37
C GLY A 18 -22.95 17.92 -39.01
N SER A 19 -23.29 17.09 -39.99
CA SER A 19 -23.50 15.64 -39.82
C SER A 19 -22.15 14.93 -39.76
N GLY A 20 -21.56 14.84 -38.57
CA GLY A 20 -20.40 14.01 -38.28
C GLY A 20 -20.31 13.73 -36.79
N ASP A 21 -19.89 12.51 -36.43
CA ASP A 21 -19.80 12.07 -35.03
C ASP A 21 -18.81 12.94 -34.24
N VAL A 22 -19.33 13.63 -33.21
CA VAL A 22 -18.52 14.41 -32.27
C VAL A 22 -18.19 13.54 -31.07
N TYR A 23 -16.94 13.07 -30.99
CA TYR A 23 -16.40 12.49 -29.76
C TYR A 23 -16.06 13.61 -28.78
N ILE A 24 -16.94 13.86 -27.81
CA ILE A 24 -16.64 14.72 -26.66
C ILE A 24 -15.79 13.89 -25.69
N GLY A 25 -14.47 13.92 -25.90
CA GLY A 25 -13.50 13.44 -24.92
C GLY A 25 -13.53 14.37 -23.71
N THR A 26 -14.27 14.00 -22.67
CA THR A 26 -14.13 14.63 -21.36
C THR A 26 -12.75 14.29 -20.82
N GLN A 27 -11.83 15.24 -20.92
CA GLN A 27 -10.56 15.22 -20.21
C GLN A 27 -10.85 15.21 -18.70
N LEU A 28 -10.89 14.01 -18.12
CA LEU A 28 -10.65 13.79 -16.69
C LEU A 28 -9.20 14.19 -16.40
N GLN A 29 -8.99 15.45 -16.05
CA GLN A 29 -7.75 15.88 -15.41
C GLN A 29 -7.73 15.40 -13.94
N ASP A 30 -6.67 14.66 -13.64
CA ASP A 30 -6.06 14.39 -12.33
C ASP A 30 -6.89 13.72 -11.22
N SER A 31 -6.93 12.37 -11.28
CA SER A 31 -7.18 11.48 -10.14
C SER A 31 -6.05 10.46 -9.94
N ASP A 32 -4.83 10.74 -10.39
CA ASP A 32 -3.71 9.77 -10.48
C ASP A 32 -3.02 9.41 -9.14
N LYS A 33 -3.70 9.57 -8.00
CA LYS A 33 -3.28 8.88 -6.77
C LYS A 33 -4.02 7.54 -6.71
N PRO A 34 -3.33 6.38 -6.68
CA PRO A 34 -4.00 5.09 -6.51
C PRO A 34 -4.87 5.15 -5.25
N ALA A 35 -6.14 4.73 -5.36
CA ALA A 35 -7.12 4.83 -4.28
C ALA A 35 -6.59 4.26 -2.94
N PHE A 36 -5.78 3.20 -3.01
CA PHE A 36 -5.17 2.53 -1.85
C PHE A 36 -4.17 3.40 -1.07
N ARG A 37 -3.42 4.27 -1.75
CA ARG A 37 -2.47 5.18 -1.09
C ARG A 37 -3.20 6.23 -0.26
N ARG A 38 -4.35 6.71 -0.74
CA ARG A 38 -5.21 7.63 0.04
C ARG A 38 -5.73 6.94 1.30
N VAL A 39 -6.14 5.68 1.20
CA VAL A 39 -6.67 4.90 2.33
C VAL A 39 -5.67 4.81 3.51
N ALA A 40 -4.37 4.62 3.27
CA ALA A 40 -3.38 4.51 4.35
C ALA A 40 -3.03 5.86 5.02
N GLU A 41 -2.93 6.96 4.26
CA GLU A 41 -2.76 8.30 4.84
C GLU A 41 -4.03 8.73 5.60
N ASP A 42 -5.20 8.41 5.06
CA ASP A 42 -6.49 8.60 5.71
C ASP A 42 -6.58 7.76 7.00
N GLN A 43 -6.04 6.54 7.03
CA GLN A 43 -5.98 5.71 8.24
C GLN A 43 -5.17 6.38 9.36
N LEU A 44 -3.98 6.92 9.08
CA LEU A 44 -3.18 7.64 10.08
C LEU A 44 -3.88 8.91 10.57
N ARG A 45 -4.51 9.68 9.65
CA ARG A 45 -5.32 10.85 10.02
C ARG A 45 -6.50 10.44 10.90
N ARG A 46 -7.23 9.39 10.52
CA ARG A 46 -8.38 8.86 11.27
C ARG A 46 -7.96 8.34 12.65
N LEU A 47 -6.79 7.69 12.73
CA LEU A 47 -6.20 7.23 13.99
C LEU A 47 -5.89 8.41 14.92
N ARG A 48 -5.29 9.49 14.41
CA ARG A 48 -5.06 10.73 15.17
C ARG A 48 -6.37 11.31 15.71
N TYR A 49 -7.42 11.30 14.90
CA TYR A 49 -8.73 11.75 15.35
C TYR A 49 -9.36 10.81 16.38
N ALA A 50 -9.14 9.50 16.29
CA ALA A 50 -9.73 8.52 17.20
C ALA A 50 -8.99 8.37 18.53
N LEU A 51 -7.67 8.61 18.53
CA LEU A 51 -6.83 8.40 19.70
C LEU A 51 -7.23 9.36 20.84
N VAL A 52 -7.57 8.79 21.99
CA VAL A 52 -7.59 9.50 23.26
C VAL A 52 -6.20 9.39 23.84
N SER A 53 -5.53 10.53 24.05
CA SER A 53 -4.16 10.53 24.54
C SER A 53 -4.03 9.72 25.83
N PRO A 54 -3.23 8.65 25.85
CA PRO A 54 -2.97 7.91 27.08
C PRO A 54 -2.26 8.82 28.08
N PRO A 55 -2.38 8.56 29.39
CA PRO A 55 -1.56 9.22 30.39
C PRO A 55 -0.07 9.11 30.01
N ARG A 56 0.70 10.16 30.31
CA ARG A 56 2.13 10.31 29.96
C ARG A 56 2.46 10.43 28.47
N MET A 57 1.47 10.55 27.58
CA MET A 57 1.72 10.88 26.17
C MET A 57 2.49 12.21 25.98
N GLY A 58 2.28 13.20 26.84
CA GLY A 58 3.04 14.46 26.81
C GLY A 58 4.53 14.28 27.11
N GLU A 59 4.87 13.37 28.02
CA GLU A 59 6.26 12.99 28.31
C GLU A 59 6.89 12.27 27.12
N ALA A 60 6.16 11.35 26.48
CA ALA A 60 6.63 10.68 25.27
C ALA A 60 6.95 11.67 24.13
N ARG A 61 6.16 12.75 23.98
CA ARG A 61 6.46 13.84 23.02
C ARG A 61 7.73 14.58 23.39
N ALA A 62 7.91 14.93 24.66
CA ALA A 62 9.10 15.65 25.11
C ALA A 62 10.37 14.80 24.88
N VAL A 63 10.34 13.53 25.28
CA VAL A 63 11.46 12.59 25.08
C VAL A 63 11.79 12.43 23.59
N LEU A 64 10.77 12.29 22.73
CA LEU A 64 10.96 12.18 21.29
C LEU A 64 11.55 13.46 20.68
N ALA A 65 11.11 14.63 21.14
CA ALA A 65 11.62 15.92 20.68
C ALA A 65 13.08 16.16 21.11
N ASP A 66 13.42 15.80 22.34
CA ASP A 66 14.73 16.07 22.94
C ASP A 66 15.81 15.12 22.43
N SER A 67 15.48 13.83 22.31
CA SER A 67 16.47 12.78 22.00
C SER A 67 16.35 12.21 20.58
N GLY A 68 15.28 12.53 19.84
CA GLY A 68 14.95 11.91 18.57
C GLY A 68 14.47 10.45 18.68
N THR A 69 14.40 9.88 19.88
CA THR A 69 13.99 8.47 20.09
C THR A 69 13.14 8.32 21.36
N VAL A 70 12.01 7.61 21.27
CA VAL A 70 11.23 7.24 22.46
C VAL A 70 10.88 5.76 22.44
N ILE A 71 10.96 5.12 23.61
CA ILE A 71 10.63 3.70 23.80
C ILE A 71 9.35 3.63 24.63
N LEU A 72 8.28 3.08 24.06
CA LEU A 72 6.97 2.99 24.68
C LEU A 72 6.75 1.60 25.28
N ASP A 73 6.52 1.55 26.58
CA ASP A 73 5.96 0.39 27.28
C ASP A 73 4.50 0.67 27.62
N GLY A 74 3.70 -0.38 27.80
CA GLY A 74 2.34 -0.29 28.29
C GLY A 74 1.69 -1.65 28.24
N VAL A 75 0.62 -1.86 29.03
CA VAL A 75 -0.11 -3.13 29.04
C VAL A 75 -0.69 -3.43 27.64
N PRO A 76 -0.70 -4.69 27.15
CA PRO A 76 -1.36 -5.04 25.91
C PRO A 76 -2.82 -4.53 25.85
N GLY A 77 -3.21 -3.99 24.69
CA GLY A 77 -4.54 -3.40 24.49
C GLY A 77 -4.74 -2.00 25.09
N SER A 78 -3.69 -1.34 25.59
CA SER A 78 -3.72 0.08 26.05
C SER A 78 -3.81 1.10 24.91
N GLY A 79 -3.48 0.71 23.67
CA GLY A 79 -3.34 1.63 22.54
C GLY A 79 -1.91 2.11 22.27
N ARG A 80 -0.89 1.50 22.90
CA ARG A 80 0.53 1.85 22.71
C ARG A 80 1.00 1.94 21.25
N SER A 81 0.65 0.99 20.38
CA SER A 81 1.01 1.03 18.96
C SER A 81 0.30 2.15 18.19
N ALA A 82 -0.95 2.45 18.58
CA ALA A 82 -1.68 3.59 18.03
C ALA A 82 -1.05 4.93 18.47
N ALA A 83 -0.65 5.02 19.73
CA ALA A 83 0.07 6.18 20.26
C ALA A 83 1.40 6.39 19.53
N ALA A 84 2.16 5.32 19.28
CA ALA A 84 3.41 5.37 18.54
C ALA A 84 3.26 6.00 17.15
N ARG A 85 2.26 5.53 16.38
CA ARG A 85 1.95 6.06 15.05
C ARG A 85 1.52 7.53 15.09
N VAL A 86 0.74 7.93 16.09
CA VAL A 86 0.32 9.32 16.25
C VAL A 86 1.48 10.23 16.64
N LEU A 87 2.39 9.79 17.53
CA LEU A 87 3.61 10.56 17.88
C LEU A 87 4.44 10.87 16.64
N LEU A 88 4.71 9.86 15.81
CA LEU A 88 5.49 10.04 14.58
C LEU A 88 4.79 11.01 13.60
N HIS A 89 3.47 10.85 13.44
CA HIS A 89 2.69 11.72 12.57
C HIS A 89 2.65 13.19 13.07
N GLU A 90 2.65 13.42 14.38
CA GLU A 90 2.72 14.78 14.96
C GLU A 90 4.08 15.46 14.70
N HIS A 91 5.14 14.68 14.51
CA HIS A 91 6.49 15.16 14.17
C HIS A 91 6.75 15.22 12.66
N HIS A 92 5.73 15.00 11.84
CA HIS A 92 5.88 15.01 10.40
C HIS A 92 6.33 16.38 9.89
N ARG A 93 7.57 16.44 9.38
CA ARG A 93 8.12 17.59 8.65
C ARG A 93 8.05 17.33 7.14
N ASP A 94 8.10 18.38 6.33
CA ASP A 94 7.95 18.30 4.87
C ASP A 94 9.02 17.45 4.15
N SER A 95 10.06 16.98 4.83
CA SER A 95 11.23 16.35 4.22
C SER A 95 11.40 14.83 4.43
N GLY A 96 10.59 14.18 5.27
CA GLY A 96 10.78 12.76 5.63
C GLY A 96 9.52 11.90 5.49
N VAL A 97 9.69 10.57 5.36
CA VAL A 97 8.59 9.62 5.11
C VAL A 97 8.36 8.71 6.32
N PHE A 98 7.09 8.46 6.64
CA PHE A 98 6.71 7.44 7.62
C PHE A 98 6.98 6.03 7.09
N HIS A 99 7.66 5.20 7.87
CA HIS A 99 7.71 3.77 7.62
C HIS A 99 7.98 2.96 8.89
N GLU A 100 7.46 1.74 8.87
CA GLU A 100 7.61 0.75 9.94
C GLU A 100 8.81 -0.15 9.62
N LEU A 101 9.79 -0.15 10.54
CA LEU A 101 10.94 -1.04 10.54
C LEU A 101 10.51 -2.37 11.16
N LEU A 102 10.79 -3.44 10.45
CA LEU A 102 10.51 -4.79 10.91
C LEU A 102 11.84 -5.44 11.27
N PRO A 103 11.97 -6.05 12.47
CA PRO A 103 13.20 -6.70 12.93
C PRO A 103 13.42 -8.07 12.27
N ASP A 104 12.77 -8.36 11.14
CA ASP A 104 12.69 -9.72 10.62
C ASP A 104 14.01 -10.09 9.91
N ASP A 105 14.89 -10.82 10.60
CA ASP A 105 16.06 -11.50 10.03
C ASP A 105 15.69 -12.72 9.15
N GLU A 106 14.41 -12.90 8.79
CA GLU A 106 13.91 -14.09 8.08
C GLU A 106 13.99 -13.95 6.54
N GLU A 107 14.11 -12.73 6.01
CA GLU A 107 14.27 -12.46 4.58
C GLU A 107 15.77 -12.29 4.26
N GLU A 108 16.38 -13.22 3.51
CA GLU A 108 17.83 -13.22 3.13
C GLU A 108 18.33 -11.88 2.54
N ASP A 109 17.41 -11.05 2.05
CA ASP A 109 17.67 -9.80 1.34
C ASP A 109 17.19 -8.53 2.10
N GLU A 110 16.69 -8.63 3.34
CA GLU A 110 16.20 -7.47 4.11
C GLU A 110 17.34 -6.67 4.76
N LEU A 111 17.15 -5.35 4.91
CA LEU A 111 18.16 -4.45 5.46
C LEU A 111 18.21 -4.60 6.99
N SER A 112 19.35 -5.03 7.53
CA SER A 112 19.58 -5.14 8.99
C SER A 112 19.42 -3.79 9.69
N LEU A 113 18.94 -3.79 10.95
CA LEU A 113 18.80 -2.60 11.78
C LEU A 113 20.12 -1.84 12.02
N HIS A 114 21.27 -2.49 11.81
CA HIS A 114 22.59 -1.86 11.83
C HIS A 114 22.87 -0.99 10.59
N ASP A 115 22.13 -1.17 9.51
CA ASP A 115 22.37 -0.46 8.27
C ASP A 115 21.84 0.98 8.37
N ALA A 116 22.77 1.93 8.45
CA ALA A 116 22.46 3.36 8.45
C ALA A 116 21.69 3.81 7.19
N THR A 117 21.66 2.99 6.13
CA THR A 117 20.88 3.30 4.93
C THR A 117 19.37 3.21 5.13
N LEU A 118 18.91 2.54 6.19
CA LEU A 118 17.51 2.50 6.63
C LEU A 118 16.97 3.88 7.01
N VAL A 119 17.85 4.78 7.46
CA VAL A 119 17.45 6.10 7.95
C VAL A 119 17.70 7.16 6.88
N GLY A 120 16.63 7.78 6.39
CA GLY A 120 16.67 8.99 5.58
C GLY A 120 16.56 10.26 6.42
N THR A 121 16.94 11.38 5.82
CA THR A 121 16.89 12.67 6.50
C THR A 121 15.47 13.06 6.89
N GLY A 122 15.23 13.25 8.19
CA GLY A 122 13.90 13.63 8.72
C GLY A 122 12.85 12.51 8.73
N ASP A 123 13.24 11.26 8.47
CA ASP A 123 12.32 10.12 8.45
C ASP A 123 11.60 9.90 9.79
N GLN A 124 10.43 9.26 9.71
CA GLN A 124 9.60 8.86 10.84
C GLN A 124 9.55 7.34 10.93
N LEU A 125 10.31 6.78 11.87
CA LEU A 125 10.56 5.35 11.99
C LEU A 125 9.74 4.77 13.14
N LEU A 126 8.96 3.72 12.86
CA LEU A 126 8.29 2.91 13.87
C LEU A 126 8.97 1.54 13.95
N LEU A 127 9.41 1.14 15.15
CA LEU A 127 9.85 -0.23 15.42
C LEU A 127 8.87 -0.86 16.42
N ASP A 128 7.85 -1.56 15.93
CA ASP A 128 6.85 -2.23 16.79
C ASP A 128 7.30 -3.65 17.14
N LEU A 129 7.84 -3.80 18.35
CA LEU A 129 8.29 -5.07 18.95
C LEU A 129 7.29 -5.56 20.00
N SER A 130 6.06 -5.05 19.98
CA SER A 130 5.11 -5.26 21.07
C SER A 130 4.58 -6.69 21.18
N ALA A 131 4.79 -7.49 20.13
CA ALA A 131 4.53 -8.93 20.05
C ALA A 131 5.81 -9.78 19.90
N ALA A 132 7.00 -9.17 20.04
CA ALA A 132 8.26 -9.89 19.97
C ALA A 132 8.46 -10.82 21.17
N ASP A 133 9.07 -11.97 20.93
CA ASP A 133 9.58 -12.85 21.99
C ASP A 133 10.89 -12.31 22.58
N ASP A 134 11.37 -12.94 23.65
CA ASP A 134 12.57 -12.50 24.37
C ASP A 134 13.82 -12.52 23.49
N HIS A 135 13.93 -13.49 22.57
CA HIS A 135 15.07 -13.60 21.66
C HIS A 135 15.12 -12.43 20.68
N ARG A 136 13.99 -12.12 20.02
CA ARG A 136 13.87 -11.01 19.07
C ARG A 136 14.03 -9.66 19.77
N TRP A 137 13.51 -9.54 20.99
CA TRP A 137 13.70 -8.35 21.79
C TRP A 137 15.18 -8.14 22.16
N ALA A 138 15.91 -9.20 22.50
CA ALA A 138 17.34 -9.12 22.78
C ALA A 138 18.16 -8.74 21.53
N ALA A 139 17.86 -9.36 20.38
CA ALA A 139 18.52 -9.03 19.11
C ALA A 139 18.28 -7.56 18.72
N ALA A 140 17.03 -7.11 18.72
CA ALA A 140 16.72 -5.71 18.41
C ALA A 140 17.37 -4.73 19.39
N GLN A 141 17.46 -5.08 20.69
CA GLN A 141 18.17 -4.26 21.67
C GLN A 141 19.66 -4.09 21.37
N ALA A 142 20.33 -5.13 20.89
CA ALA A 142 21.73 -5.05 20.50
C ALA A 142 21.96 -4.06 19.35
N ASP A 143 20.98 -3.90 18.47
CA ASP A 143 21.08 -3.10 17.25
C ASP A 143 20.61 -1.65 17.45
N LEU A 144 19.76 -1.41 18.46
CA LEU A 144 19.19 -0.10 18.78
C LEU A 144 20.24 1.02 18.88
N PRO A 145 21.43 0.85 19.50
CA PRO A 145 22.44 1.90 19.57
C PRO A 145 22.91 2.40 18.18
N ALA A 146 23.12 1.48 17.23
CA ALA A 146 23.53 1.82 15.87
C ALA A 146 22.43 2.55 15.12
N LEU A 147 21.18 2.06 15.22
CA LEU A 147 20.02 2.69 14.63
C LEU A 147 19.79 4.10 15.20
N ARG A 148 19.89 4.28 16.51
CA ARG A 148 19.74 5.59 17.18
C ARG A 148 20.80 6.59 16.74
N LYS A 149 22.04 6.14 16.54
CA LYS A 149 23.11 6.98 15.99
C LYS A 149 22.72 7.50 14.59
N ALA A 150 22.25 6.60 13.71
CA ALA A 150 21.80 6.98 12.37
C ALA A 150 20.59 7.95 12.42
N VAL A 151 19.63 7.71 13.32
CA VAL A 151 18.47 8.60 13.56
C VAL A 151 18.92 10.01 13.94
N HIS A 152 19.88 10.12 14.86
CA HIS A 152 20.41 11.41 15.28
C HIS A 152 21.14 12.13 14.16
N GLU A 153 22.04 11.45 13.43
CA GLU A 153 22.80 12.01 12.31
C GLU A 153 21.89 12.50 11.17
N GLN A 154 20.80 11.79 10.92
CA GLN A 154 19.83 12.13 9.88
C GLN A 154 18.71 13.06 10.35
N ARG A 155 18.73 13.51 11.62
CA ARG A 155 17.65 14.32 12.22
C ARG A 155 16.26 13.67 12.04
N ALA A 156 16.21 12.34 12.06
CA ALA A 156 15.00 11.54 11.98
C ALA A 156 14.39 11.35 13.39
N HIS A 157 13.21 10.73 13.44
CA HIS A 157 12.53 10.39 14.69
C HIS A 157 12.22 8.89 14.74
N LEU A 158 12.50 8.26 15.86
CA LEU A 158 12.27 6.83 16.09
C LEU A 158 11.32 6.61 17.28
N VAL A 159 10.26 5.85 17.06
CA VAL A 159 9.43 5.32 18.16
C VAL A 159 9.56 3.81 18.19
N VAL A 160 9.95 3.27 19.34
CA VAL A 160 10.03 1.82 19.58
C VAL A 160 8.88 1.42 20.50
N VAL A 161 8.10 0.40 20.13
CA VAL A 161 7.10 -0.19 21.03
C VAL A 161 7.67 -1.49 21.57
N MET A 162 8.02 -1.52 22.86
CA MET A 162 8.68 -2.70 23.45
C MET A 162 7.67 -3.76 23.94
N PRO A 163 8.10 -5.03 24.11
CA PRO A 163 7.31 -6.03 24.83
C PRO A 163 6.97 -5.54 26.24
N HIS A 164 5.76 -5.86 26.71
CA HIS A 164 5.33 -5.40 28.04
C HIS A 164 6.18 -6.07 29.13
N ARG A 165 6.78 -5.25 30.01
CA ARG A 165 7.71 -5.71 31.06
C ARG A 165 8.99 -6.38 30.51
N GLY A 166 9.33 -6.16 29.24
CA GLY A 166 10.64 -6.54 28.72
C GLY A 166 11.77 -5.85 29.48
N VAL A 167 12.89 -6.55 29.68
CA VAL A 167 14.09 -5.96 30.26
C VAL A 167 14.71 -5.02 29.23
N LEU A 168 14.97 -3.77 29.61
CA LEU A 168 15.59 -2.76 28.77
C LEU A 168 16.97 -2.39 29.33
N ASP A 169 17.96 -2.26 28.46
CA ASP A 169 19.30 -1.79 28.81
C ASP A 169 19.25 -0.51 29.69
N PRO A 170 19.98 -0.46 30.82
CA PRO A 170 20.09 0.74 31.67
C PRO A 170 20.35 2.03 30.90
N ASP A 171 21.18 1.99 29.86
CA ASP A 171 21.55 3.15 29.05
C ASP A 171 20.40 3.64 28.15
N LEU A 172 19.33 2.87 28.01
CA LEU A 172 18.14 3.24 27.23
C LEU A 172 16.95 3.64 28.10
N GLN A 173 17.07 3.54 29.43
CA GLN A 173 15.96 3.83 30.35
C GLN A 173 15.48 5.28 30.29
N TYR A 174 16.36 6.23 29.97
CA TYR A 174 15.96 7.64 29.84
C TYR A 174 15.05 7.90 28.62
N CYS A 175 15.05 7.00 27.63
CA CYS A 175 14.14 7.06 26.49
C CYS A 175 12.80 6.38 26.77
N ARG A 176 12.65 5.69 27.90
CA ARG A 176 11.48 4.86 28.20
C ARG A 176 10.34 5.67 28.79
N VAL A 177 9.16 5.54 28.20
CA VAL A 177 7.91 6.07 28.75
C VAL A 177 6.89 4.93 28.88
N VAL A 178 6.36 4.75 30.10
CA VAL A 178 5.33 3.75 30.38
C VAL A 178 3.96 4.40 30.21
N LEU A 179 3.27 4.03 29.14
CA LEU A 179 1.92 4.47 28.84
C LEU A 179 0.90 3.66 29.63
N GLU A 180 -0.07 4.37 30.19
CA GLU A 180 -1.22 3.77 30.86
C GLU A 180 -2.42 3.69 29.92
N ARG A 181 -3.42 2.89 30.32
CA ARG A 181 -4.65 2.76 29.57
C ARG A 181 -5.48 4.04 29.71
N PRO A 182 -5.95 4.66 28.61
CA PRO A 182 -6.86 5.80 28.70
C PRO A 182 -8.23 5.37 29.23
N PRO A 183 -9.02 6.29 29.82
CA PRO A 183 -10.37 5.98 30.29
C PRO A 183 -11.27 5.46 29.17
N GLY A 184 -11.82 4.26 29.34
CA GLY A 184 -12.62 3.58 28.29
C GLY A 184 -13.82 4.38 27.82
N ILE A 185 -14.49 5.13 28.72
CA ILE A 185 -15.59 6.02 28.36
C ILE A 185 -15.14 7.17 27.44
N GLY A 186 -13.93 7.68 27.63
CA GLY A 186 -13.34 8.71 26.77
C GLY A 186 -13.14 8.17 25.36
N VAL A 187 -12.62 6.95 25.25
CA VAL A 187 -12.40 6.26 23.97
C VAL A 187 -13.72 6.01 23.26
N LEU A 188 -14.73 5.45 23.94
CA LEU A 188 -16.05 5.22 23.37
C LEU A 188 -16.65 6.51 22.80
N ARG A 189 -16.69 7.58 23.60
CA ARG A 189 -17.24 8.89 23.18
C ARG A 189 -16.49 9.47 21.98
N ARG A 190 -15.17 9.28 21.91
CA ARG A 190 -14.36 9.75 20.79
C ARG A 190 -14.71 9.02 19.49
N HIS A 191 -14.82 7.70 19.54
CA HIS A 191 -15.26 6.91 18.39
C HIS A 191 -16.70 7.23 17.96
N LEU A 192 -17.64 7.33 18.89
CA LEU A 192 -19.03 7.72 18.60
C LEU A 192 -19.12 9.09 17.89
N ARG A 193 -18.29 10.06 18.31
CA ARG A 193 -18.20 11.36 17.65
C ARG A 193 -17.70 11.24 16.21
N LEU A 194 -16.70 10.41 15.96
CA LEU A 194 -16.20 10.17 14.60
C LEU A 194 -17.20 9.44 13.71
N HIS A 195 -18.08 8.65 14.32
CA HIS A 195 -19.20 8.02 13.66
C HIS A 195 -20.42 8.95 13.49
N GLY A 196 -20.31 10.23 13.85
CA GLY A 196 -21.36 11.22 13.67
C GLY A 196 -22.55 11.07 14.63
N VAL A 197 -22.38 10.37 15.75
CA VAL A 197 -23.41 10.29 16.80
C VAL A 197 -23.46 11.65 17.54
N PRO A 198 -24.64 12.27 17.74
CA PRO A 198 -24.74 13.56 18.43
C PRO A 198 -24.28 13.51 19.89
N PRO A 199 -23.48 14.49 20.37
CA PRO A 199 -23.00 14.54 21.75
C PRO A 199 -24.09 14.51 22.82
N GLU A 200 -25.23 15.14 22.55
CA GLU A 200 -26.35 15.26 23.49
C GLU A 200 -26.92 13.89 23.87
N GLN A 201 -26.74 12.91 22.99
CA GLN A 201 -27.27 11.57 23.15
C GLN A 201 -26.35 10.66 23.97
N TYR A 202 -25.03 10.67 23.70
CA TYR A 202 -24.06 9.79 24.38
C TYR A 202 -23.44 10.38 25.66
N LEU A 203 -23.70 11.65 25.97
CA LEU A 203 -23.27 12.25 27.24
C LEU A 203 -24.13 11.79 28.43
N ARG A 204 -25.35 11.32 28.17
CA ARG A 204 -26.25 10.77 29.19
C ARG A 204 -25.75 9.39 29.65
N PRO A 205 -25.82 9.07 30.95
CA PRO A 205 -25.50 7.74 31.43
C PRO A 205 -26.41 6.68 30.80
N ASP A 206 -25.83 5.57 30.37
CA ASP A 206 -26.56 4.41 29.84
C ASP A 206 -26.09 3.13 30.55
N GLY A 207 -27.04 2.29 30.94
CA GLY A 207 -26.79 1.07 31.71
C GLY A 207 -26.00 0.02 30.92
N THR A 208 -26.27 -0.11 29.62
CA THR A 208 -25.58 -1.03 28.72
C THR A 208 -24.12 -0.61 28.53
N VAL A 209 -23.89 0.69 28.31
CA VAL A 209 -22.53 1.25 28.23
C VAL A 209 -21.76 1.07 29.53
N THR A 210 -22.39 1.35 30.67
CA THR A 210 -21.76 1.21 31.99
C THR A 210 -21.38 -0.24 32.26
N GLY A 211 -22.29 -1.19 32.03
CA GLY A 211 -22.02 -2.62 32.16
C GLY A 211 -20.92 -3.10 31.21
N PHE A 212 -20.93 -2.62 29.95
CA PHE A 212 -19.91 -2.96 28.96
C PHE A 212 -18.50 -2.51 29.38
N LEU A 213 -18.37 -1.29 29.90
CA LEU A 213 -17.08 -0.68 30.29
C LEU A 213 -16.56 -1.12 31.67
N THR A 214 -17.35 -1.86 32.46
CA THR A 214 -16.95 -2.32 33.81
C THR A 214 -15.76 -3.29 33.76
N ALA A 215 -15.61 -4.02 32.65
CA ALA A 215 -14.45 -4.88 32.43
C ALA A 215 -13.26 -4.07 31.87
N ASN A 216 -12.04 -4.39 32.32
CA ASN A 216 -10.79 -3.83 31.79
C ASN A 216 -10.51 -4.31 30.35
N ARG A 217 -11.33 -3.87 29.39
CA ARG A 217 -11.29 -4.27 27.98
C ARG A 217 -10.15 -3.59 27.21
N PRO A 218 -9.59 -4.24 26.18
CA PRO A 218 -8.66 -3.61 25.26
C PRO A 218 -9.38 -2.52 24.45
N MET A 219 -8.64 -1.47 24.06
CA MET A 219 -9.23 -0.31 23.35
C MET A 219 -9.91 -0.69 22.03
N ARG A 220 -9.44 -1.73 21.34
CA ARG A 220 -10.06 -2.26 20.12
C ARG A 220 -11.52 -2.70 20.34
N GLU A 221 -11.82 -3.36 21.46
CA GLU A 221 -13.18 -3.84 21.74
C GLU A 221 -14.15 -2.68 21.99
N ILE A 222 -13.64 -1.57 22.53
CA ILE A 222 -14.42 -0.35 22.74
C ILE A 222 -14.72 0.33 21.40
N ALA A 223 -13.73 0.38 20.50
CA ALA A 223 -13.90 0.88 19.14
C ALA A 223 -14.91 0.03 18.34
N GLU A 224 -14.81 -1.29 18.41
CA GLU A 224 -15.76 -2.24 17.80
C GLU A 224 -17.18 -2.04 18.33
N PHE A 225 -17.35 -1.84 19.64
CA PHE A 225 -18.65 -1.55 20.22
C PHE A 225 -19.22 -0.20 19.73
N ALA A 226 -18.38 0.83 19.61
CA ALA A 226 -18.78 2.12 19.06
C ALA A 226 -19.27 1.99 17.60
N ASP A 227 -18.60 1.16 16.80
CA ASP A 227 -19.02 0.88 15.43
C ASP A 227 -20.34 0.09 15.37
N LEU A 228 -20.56 -0.87 16.27
CA LEU A 228 -21.86 -1.54 16.41
C LEU A 228 -22.99 -0.55 16.73
N VAL A 229 -22.74 0.42 17.62
CA VAL A 229 -23.72 1.47 17.94
C VAL A 229 -24.00 2.36 16.72
N ARG A 230 -22.97 2.70 15.92
CA ARG A 230 -23.16 3.41 14.66
C ARG A 230 -24.06 2.62 13.71
N ARG A 231 -23.77 1.33 13.50
CA ARG A 231 -24.56 0.47 12.61
C ARG A 231 -25.99 0.28 13.13
N ALA A 232 -26.18 0.16 14.43
CA ALA A 232 -27.49 0.13 15.06
C ALA A 232 -28.29 1.41 14.78
N ARG A 233 -27.65 2.59 14.83
CA ARG A 233 -28.26 3.87 14.49
C ARG A 233 -28.65 3.96 13.01
N GLU A 234 -27.81 3.47 12.12
CA GLU A 234 -28.06 3.49 10.67
C GLU A 234 -29.19 2.53 10.26
N ALA A 235 -29.37 1.43 11.01
CA ALA A 235 -30.43 0.45 10.80
C ALA A 235 -31.71 0.72 11.59
N GLY A 236 -31.66 1.60 12.60
CA GLY A 236 -32.76 1.89 13.51
C GLY A 236 -33.91 2.68 12.87
N GLN A 237 -35.05 2.69 13.54
CA GLN A 237 -36.24 3.42 13.10
C GLN A 237 -36.14 4.92 13.43
N PRO A 238 -36.83 5.80 12.68
CA PRO A 238 -36.97 7.20 13.05
C PRO A 238 -37.57 7.34 14.47
N GLY A 239 -36.80 7.90 15.40
CA GLY A 239 -37.19 8.05 16.80
C GLY A 239 -36.44 7.14 17.77
N ASP A 240 -35.66 6.18 17.27
CA ASP A 240 -34.80 5.37 18.13
C ASP A 240 -33.75 6.24 18.84
N GLY A 241 -33.55 5.96 20.13
CA GLY A 241 -32.60 6.68 20.99
C GLY A 241 -31.29 5.92 21.20
N PHE A 242 -30.28 6.62 21.72
CA PHE A 242 -28.96 6.05 21.99
C PHE A 242 -28.98 4.77 22.84
N GLY A 243 -29.83 4.71 23.88
CA GLY A 243 -29.95 3.51 24.70
C GLY A 243 -30.44 2.29 23.91
N GLN A 244 -31.39 2.46 23.00
CA GLN A 244 -31.88 1.38 22.13
C GLN A 244 -30.80 0.92 21.14
N TRP A 245 -30.00 1.84 20.61
CA TRP A 245 -28.85 1.49 19.77
C TRP A 245 -27.78 0.72 20.56
N CYS A 246 -27.51 1.12 21.79
CA CYS A 246 -26.58 0.41 22.68
C CYS A 246 -27.10 -1.00 23.04
N GLU A 247 -28.38 -1.15 23.32
CA GLU A 247 -28.99 -2.46 23.55
C GLU A 247 -28.94 -3.35 22.30
N ALA A 248 -29.24 -2.81 21.11
CA ALA A 248 -29.13 -3.54 19.85
C ALA A 248 -27.68 -3.99 19.59
N ALA A 249 -26.70 -3.12 19.82
CA ALA A 249 -25.28 -3.45 19.76
C ALA A 249 -24.89 -4.54 20.78
N GLY A 250 -25.42 -4.46 22.01
CA GLY A 250 -25.21 -5.46 23.05
C GLY A 250 -25.80 -6.83 22.68
N ARG A 251 -27.04 -6.87 22.18
CA ARG A 251 -27.71 -8.09 21.70
C ARG A 251 -26.99 -8.71 20.52
N ALA A 252 -26.60 -7.90 19.52
CA ALA A 252 -25.83 -8.37 18.36
C ALA A 252 -24.53 -9.08 18.80
N ARG A 253 -23.84 -8.52 19.81
CA ARG A 253 -22.60 -9.09 20.35
C ARG A 253 -22.82 -10.37 21.18
N ASN A 254 -23.89 -10.44 21.97
CA ASN A 254 -24.08 -11.52 22.96
C ASN A 254 -25.01 -12.66 22.49
N ASP A 255 -26.03 -12.34 21.69
CA ASP A 255 -27.14 -13.24 21.38
C ASP A 255 -27.15 -13.70 19.92
N GLY A 256 -26.61 -12.88 19.00
CA GLY A 256 -26.68 -13.12 17.55
C GLY A 256 -26.21 -14.51 17.13
N ARG A 257 -25.12 -15.04 17.71
CA ARG A 257 -24.62 -16.39 17.41
C ARG A 257 -25.59 -17.49 17.82
N ARG A 258 -26.25 -17.36 18.98
CA ARG A 258 -27.21 -18.35 19.49
C ARG A 258 -28.46 -18.36 18.62
N GLU A 259 -28.94 -17.18 18.24
CA GLU A 259 -30.10 -17.04 17.35
C GLU A 259 -29.82 -17.58 15.94
N ALA A 260 -28.64 -17.29 15.39
CA ALA A 260 -28.22 -17.84 14.09
C ALA A 260 -28.16 -19.37 14.11
N ALA A 261 -27.59 -19.96 15.18
CA ALA A 261 -27.56 -21.41 15.35
C ALA A 261 -28.96 -22.05 15.44
N ALA A 262 -29.89 -21.40 16.15
CA ALA A 262 -31.28 -21.86 16.23
C ALA A 262 -31.97 -21.82 14.87
N LEU A 263 -31.77 -20.75 14.08
CA LEU A 263 -32.32 -20.64 12.73
C LEU A 263 -31.76 -21.71 11.78
N VAL A 264 -30.43 -21.90 11.77
CA VAL A 264 -29.79 -22.92 10.92
C VAL A 264 -30.23 -24.34 11.29
N THR A 265 -30.52 -24.60 12.56
CA THR A 265 -31.07 -25.88 13.01
C THR A 265 -32.49 -26.12 12.51
N LYS A 266 -33.31 -25.05 12.43
CA LYS A 266 -34.68 -25.10 11.93
C LYS A 266 -34.73 -25.32 10.42
N LEU A 267 -33.86 -24.66 9.65
CA LEU A 267 -33.82 -24.76 8.19
C LEU A 267 -33.01 -26.00 7.77
N ARG A 268 -33.68 -27.01 7.21
CA ARG A 268 -33.04 -28.29 6.84
C ARG A 268 -32.87 -28.47 5.33
N GLU A 269 -33.60 -27.71 4.52
CA GLU A 269 -33.59 -27.86 3.07
C GLU A 269 -32.38 -27.13 2.45
N ALA A 270 -31.77 -27.75 1.43
CA ALA A 270 -30.60 -27.19 0.76
C ALA A 270 -30.87 -25.82 0.12
N PRO A 271 -32.00 -25.57 -0.59
CA PRO A 271 -32.28 -24.26 -1.16
C PRO A 271 -32.44 -23.15 -0.12
N GLN A 272 -33.03 -23.45 1.04
CA GLN A 272 -33.17 -22.50 2.16
C GLN A 272 -31.80 -22.14 2.73
N ARG A 273 -30.93 -23.14 2.96
CA ARG A 273 -29.58 -22.92 3.48
C ARG A 273 -28.69 -22.17 2.49
N ALA A 274 -28.78 -22.49 1.21
CA ALA A 274 -28.04 -21.78 0.17
C ALA A 274 -28.47 -20.30 0.09
N LEU A 275 -29.79 -20.03 0.16
CA LEU A 275 -30.30 -18.66 0.21
C LEU A 275 -29.84 -17.93 1.48
N LEU A 276 -29.88 -18.60 2.63
CA LEU A 276 -29.40 -18.02 3.90
C LEU A 276 -27.90 -17.67 3.83
N ILE A 277 -27.06 -18.53 3.25
CA ILE A 277 -25.64 -18.26 3.03
C ILE A 277 -25.47 -17.09 2.04
N ALA A 278 -26.18 -17.10 0.91
CA ALA A 278 -26.09 -16.05 -0.08
C ALA A 278 -26.48 -14.68 0.50
N VAL A 279 -27.59 -14.58 1.23
CA VAL A 279 -27.99 -13.34 1.93
C VAL A 279 -26.95 -12.92 2.95
N SER A 280 -26.38 -13.86 3.70
CA SER A 280 -25.35 -13.54 4.68
C SER A 280 -24.08 -12.98 4.03
N MET A 281 -23.71 -13.44 2.84
CA MET A 281 -22.53 -12.99 2.09
C MET A 281 -22.80 -11.75 1.24
N LEU A 282 -24.05 -11.52 0.82
CA LEU A 282 -24.50 -10.43 -0.06
C LEU A 282 -25.53 -9.52 0.63
N HIS A 283 -25.50 -9.44 1.96
CA HIS A 283 -26.40 -8.59 2.75
C HIS A 283 -26.32 -7.13 2.27
N GLY A 284 -27.47 -6.58 1.89
CA GLY A 284 -27.62 -5.25 1.28
C GLY A 284 -27.55 -5.21 -0.25
N ALA A 285 -27.27 -6.32 -0.93
CA ALA A 285 -27.29 -6.41 -2.39
C ALA A 285 -28.73 -6.54 -2.92
N HIS A 286 -28.90 -6.32 -4.23
CA HIS A 286 -30.18 -6.46 -4.90
C HIS A 286 -30.66 -7.92 -4.91
N ALA A 287 -31.98 -8.13 -4.82
CA ALA A 287 -32.62 -9.44 -4.73
C ALA A 287 -32.23 -10.39 -5.87
N ASP A 288 -32.14 -9.88 -7.10
CA ASP A 288 -31.70 -10.67 -8.27
C ASP A 288 -30.28 -11.24 -8.11
N VAL A 289 -29.38 -10.48 -7.50
CA VAL A 289 -27.98 -10.90 -7.27
C VAL A 289 -27.95 -11.99 -6.21
N VAL A 290 -28.70 -11.79 -5.11
CA VAL A 290 -28.83 -12.78 -4.04
C VAL A 290 -29.43 -14.08 -4.56
N HIS A 291 -30.48 -13.99 -5.37
CA HIS A 291 -31.16 -15.15 -5.94
C HIS A 291 -30.22 -15.95 -6.85
N ARG A 292 -29.54 -15.30 -7.80
CA ARG A 292 -28.56 -15.96 -8.68
C ARG A 292 -27.38 -16.55 -7.92
N ALA A 293 -26.87 -15.83 -6.93
CA ALA A 293 -25.78 -16.33 -6.10
C ALA A 293 -26.18 -17.57 -5.30
N ALA A 294 -27.42 -17.64 -4.80
CA ALA A 294 -27.95 -18.83 -4.14
C ALA A 294 -28.06 -20.02 -5.09
N GLU A 295 -28.53 -19.79 -6.33
CA GLU A 295 -28.59 -20.83 -7.37
C GLU A 295 -27.20 -21.33 -7.76
N GLN A 296 -26.23 -20.43 -7.93
CA GLN A 296 -24.83 -20.78 -8.18
C GLN A 296 -24.21 -21.56 -7.02
N LEU A 297 -24.58 -21.26 -5.77
CA LEU A 297 -24.09 -22.01 -4.61
C LEU A 297 -24.64 -23.45 -4.63
N LEU A 298 -25.93 -23.62 -4.95
CA LEU A 298 -26.53 -24.94 -5.09
C LEU A 298 -25.83 -25.75 -6.19
N SER A 299 -25.63 -25.17 -7.38
CA SER A 299 -24.97 -25.86 -8.49
C SER A 299 -23.51 -26.21 -8.18
N THR A 300 -22.82 -25.41 -7.35
CA THR A 300 -21.46 -25.69 -6.88
C THR A 300 -21.42 -26.88 -5.91
N LEU A 301 -22.50 -27.11 -5.15
CA LEU A 301 -22.59 -28.16 -4.13
C LEU A 301 -23.27 -29.45 -4.62
N GLY A 302 -23.92 -29.45 -5.79
CA GLY A 302 -24.50 -30.63 -6.43
C GLY A 302 -25.40 -30.28 -7.62
N PRO A 303 -25.75 -31.25 -8.49
CA PRO A 303 -26.68 -31.00 -9.59
C PRO A 303 -28.04 -30.55 -9.04
N PRO A 304 -28.72 -29.59 -9.69
CA PRO A 304 -30.07 -29.22 -9.30
C PRO A 304 -30.95 -30.47 -9.35
N SER A 305 -31.76 -30.67 -8.31
CA SER A 305 -32.78 -31.71 -8.32
C SER A 305 -33.69 -31.48 -9.53
N GLU A 306 -34.08 -32.54 -10.25
CA GLU A 306 -35.16 -32.44 -11.25
C GLU A 306 -36.43 -32.00 -10.51
N GLY A 307 -36.71 -30.70 -10.56
CA GLY A 307 -37.73 -30.04 -9.78
C GLY A 307 -38.88 -29.53 -10.64
N ASP A 308 -39.98 -29.24 -9.96
CA ASP A 308 -41.20 -28.65 -10.49
C ASP A 308 -40.95 -27.37 -11.32
N SER A 309 -41.93 -26.95 -12.12
CA SER A 309 -41.81 -25.76 -12.97
C SER A 309 -41.43 -24.51 -12.14
N PRO A 310 -40.64 -23.55 -12.67
CA PRO A 310 -40.35 -22.28 -11.99
C PRO A 310 -41.60 -21.55 -11.45
N LEU A 311 -42.75 -21.72 -12.11
CA LEU A 311 -44.03 -21.12 -11.70
C LEU A 311 -44.71 -21.82 -10.51
N GLN A 312 -44.26 -23.02 -10.14
CA GLN A 312 -44.77 -23.80 -9.00
C GLN A 312 -43.93 -23.58 -7.74
N HIS A 313 -42.78 -22.93 -7.86
CA HIS A 313 -41.96 -22.55 -6.72
C HIS A 313 -42.57 -21.37 -5.96
N ARG A 314 -42.38 -21.36 -4.63
CA ARG A 314 -42.65 -20.18 -3.81
C ARG A 314 -41.87 -18.99 -4.35
N ASP A 315 -42.47 -17.82 -4.30
CA ASP A 315 -41.80 -16.61 -4.76
C ASP A 315 -40.60 -16.26 -3.86
N LEU A 316 -39.73 -15.37 -4.35
CA LEU A 316 -38.52 -15.01 -3.62
C LEU A 316 -38.83 -14.29 -2.30
N ALA A 317 -39.93 -13.54 -2.20
CA ALA A 317 -40.28 -12.82 -0.98
C ALA A 317 -40.69 -13.79 0.14
N GLU A 318 -41.50 -14.80 -0.16
CA GLU A 318 -41.86 -15.88 0.76
C GLU A 318 -40.61 -16.63 1.22
N ARG A 319 -39.71 -16.98 0.29
CA ARG A 319 -38.45 -17.68 0.61
C ARG A 319 -37.51 -16.86 1.48
N LEU A 320 -37.47 -15.53 1.30
CA LEU A 320 -36.68 -14.63 2.15
C LEU A 320 -37.26 -14.56 3.58
N LEU A 321 -38.58 -14.48 3.72
CA LEU A 321 -39.24 -14.44 5.03
C LEU A 321 -38.96 -15.70 5.85
N GLU A 322 -38.91 -16.87 5.21
CA GLU A 322 -38.58 -18.14 5.86
C GLU A 322 -37.20 -18.13 6.55
N ILE A 323 -36.24 -17.40 5.97
CA ILE A 323 -34.88 -17.27 6.48
C ILE A 323 -34.67 -16.01 7.33
N SER A 324 -35.76 -15.35 7.75
CA SER A 324 -35.75 -14.10 8.53
C SER A 324 -35.08 -12.92 7.81
N ALA A 325 -35.16 -12.90 6.47
CA ALA A 325 -34.69 -11.81 5.63
C ALA A 325 -35.85 -11.14 4.89
N THR A 326 -35.68 -9.88 4.50
CA THR A 326 -36.68 -9.12 3.75
C THR A 326 -36.03 -8.31 2.63
N ALA A 327 -36.79 -8.05 1.57
CA ALA A 327 -36.39 -7.15 0.51
C ALA A 327 -37.00 -5.76 0.76
N ALA A 328 -36.16 -4.73 0.82
CA ALA A 328 -36.60 -3.35 0.90
C ALA A 328 -37.24 -2.90 -0.44
N PRO A 329 -38.00 -1.78 -0.47
CA PRO A 329 -38.66 -1.30 -1.69
C PRO A 329 -37.70 -1.01 -2.85
N ASN A 330 -36.42 -0.77 -2.57
CA ASN A 330 -35.35 -0.60 -3.56
C ASN A 330 -34.71 -1.92 -4.04
N GLY A 331 -35.31 -3.06 -3.68
CA GLY A 331 -34.83 -4.40 -4.03
C GLY A 331 -33.67 -4.92 -3.19
N GLN A 332 -33.18 -4.17 -2.19
CA GLN A 332 -32.07 -4.62 -1.35
C GLN A 332 -32.51 -5.64 -0.31
N VAL A 333 -31.82 -6.78 -0.26
CA VAL A 333 -32.13 -7.86 0.69
C VAL A 333 -31.32 -7.72 1.97
N ARG A 334 -31.97 -7.77 3.12
CA ARG A 334 -31.35 -7.61 4.44
C ARG A 334 -31.94 -8.54 5.48
N PHE A 335 -31.17 -8.83 6.53
CA PHE A 335 -31.73 -9.33 7.78
C PHE A 335 -32.19 -8.13 8.61
N GLU A 336 -33.29 -8.31 9.34
CA GLU A 336 -33.84 -7.24 10.19
C GLU A 336 -32.97 -7.01 11.44
N LYS A 337 -32.28 -8.06 11.90
CA LYS A 337 -31.45 -8.04 13.09
C LYS A 337 -30.04 -7.56 12.77
N LEU A 338 -29.54 -6.62 13.57
CA LEU A 338 -28.18 -6.08 13.47
C LEU A 338 -27.13 -7.20 13.51
N ASP A 339 -26.19 -7.19 12.57
CA ASP A 339 -25.08 -8.13 12.43
C ASP A 339 -25.47 -9.61 12.35
N PHE A 340 -26.75 -9.90 12.10
CA PHE A 340 -27.21 -11.27 11.97
C PHE A 340 -26.62 -11.98 10.74
N ASP A 341 -26.33 -11.23 9.67
CA ASP A 341 -25.55 -11.71 8.54
C ASP A 341 -24.19 -12.26 8.97
N SER A 342 -23.47 -11.53 9.83
CA SER A 342 -22.17 -11.98 10.34
C SER A 342 -22.29 -13.19 11.25
N ALA A 343 -23.33 -13.26 12.08
CA ALA A 343 -23.56 -14.41 12.95
C ALA A 343 -23.89 -15.68 12.15
N VAL A 344 -24.70 -15.55 11.09
CA VAL A 344 -25.03 -16.65 10.17
C VAL A 344 -23.79 -17.12 9.42
N ARG A 345 -23.01 -16.21 8.81
CA ARG A 345 -21.75 -16.56 8.13
C ARG A 345 -20.80 -17.32 9.07
N ALA A 346 -20.57 -16.77 10.26
CA ALA A 346 -19.69 -17.39 11.24
C ALA A 346 -20.20 -18.78 11.66
N HIS A 347 -21.52 -18.97 11.81
CA HIS A 347 -22.09 -20.27 12.16
C HIS A 347 -21.81 -21.32 11.09
N PHE A 348 -22.13 -21.05 9.82
CA PHE A 348 -21.83 -21.96 8.71
C PHE A 348 -20.34 -22.21 8.58
N TRP A 349 -19.54 -21.15 8.68
CA TRP A 349 -18.10 -21.27 8.59
C TRP A 349 -17.55 -22.17 9.70
N ASP A 350 -17.95 -21.98 10.97
CA ASP A 350 -17.38 -22.69 12.11
C ASP A 350 -17.89 -24.14 12.23
N HIS A 351 -19.16 -24.39 11.92
CA HIS A 351 -19.83 -25.68 12.17
C HIS A 351 -20.01 -26.56 10.94
N MET A 352 -19.76 -26.05 9.73
CA MET A 352 -19.81 -26.81 8.48
C MET A 352 -18.49 -26.68 7.71
N PRO A 353 -17.38 -27.25 8.22
CA PRO A 353 -16.05 -27.09 7.63
C PRO A 353 -15.97 -27.59 6.18
N ASP A 354 -16.78 -28.58 5.82
CA ASP A 354 -16.83 -29.16 4.47
C ASP A 354 -17.35 -28.18 3.41
N LEU A 355 -18.06 -27.11 3.80
CA LEU A 355 -18.48 -26.06 2.86
C LEU A 355 -17.33 -25.14 2.45
N ARG A 356 -16.30 -24.98 3.29
CA ARG A 356 -15.25 -23.97 3.09
C ARG A 356 -14.50 -24.10 1.75
N PRO A 357 -14.12 -25.30 1.28
CA PRO A 357 -13.47 -25.46 -0.02
C PRO A 357 -14.34 -24.99 -1.20
N HIS A 358 -15.67 -25.01 -1.05
CA HIS A 358 -16.63 -24.60 -2.08
C HIS A 358 -16.95 -23.10 -2.05
N LEU A 359 -16.90 -22.47 -0.88
CA LEU A 359 -17.22 -21.04 -0.73
C LEU A 359 -16.24 -20.13 -1.48
N GLY A 360 -14.94 -20.46 -1.51
CA GLY A 360 -13.95 -19.67 -2.24
C GLY A 360 -14.20 -19.59 -3.75
N PRO A 361 -14.31 -20.74 -4.46
CA PRO A 361 -14.69 -20.78 -5.87
C PRO A 361 -16.06 -20.14 -6.16
N TRP A 362 -17.04 -20.34 -5.27
CA TRP A 362 -18.35 -19.69 -5.39
C TRP A 362 -18.26 -18.17 -5.31
N VAL A 363 -17.45 -17.61 -4.40
CA VAL A 363 -17.23 -16.15 -4.37
C VAL A 363 -16.60 -15.67 -5.68
N ALA A 364 -15.66 -16.43 -6.25
CA ALA A 364 -15.03 -16.10 -7.53
C ALA A 364 -16.08 -15.96 -8.65
N SER A 365 -17.02 -16.91 -8.75
CA SER A 365 -18.07 -16.88 -9.77
C SER A 365 -19.08 -15.76 -9.56
N VAL A 366 -19.40 -15.43 -8.30
CA VAL A 366 -20.30 -14.32 -7.96
C VAL A 366 -19.66 -12.96 -8.31
N VAL A 367 -18.37 -12.78 -8.04
CA VAL A 367 -17.63 -11.56 -8.40
C VAL A 367 -17.64 -11.33 -9.92
N GLU A 368 -17.69 -12.39 -10.71
CA GLU A 368 -17.70 -12.37 -12.17
C GLU A 368 -19.09 -12.24 -12.80
N LEU A 369 -20.15 -12.22 -12.00
CA LEU A 369 -21.49 -12.03 -12.52
C LEU A 369 -21.58 -10.72 -13.30
N ASN A 370 -21.96 -10.84 -14.56
CA ASN A 370 -22.26 -9.71 -15.43
C ASN A 370 -23.70 -9.26 -15.21
N ASP A 371 -23.96 -8.72 -14.02
CA ASP A 371 -25.25 -8.18 -13.59
C ASP A 371 -25.10 -6.66 -13.34
N PRO A 372 -26.02 -5.82 -13.85
CA PRO A 372 -25.99 -4.38 -13.60
C PRO A 372 -25.92 -3.97 -12.12
N HIS A 373 -26.45 -4.81 -11.23
CA HIS A 373 -26.48 -4.59 -9.79
C HIS A 373 -25.21 -5.11 -9.07
N VAL A 374 -24.33 -5.86 -9.75
CA VAL A 374 -23.02 -6.28 -9.23
C VAL A 374 -21.98 -5.19 -9.52
N VAL A 375 -22.13 -4.08 -8.80
CA VAL A 375 -21.19 -2.95 -8.82
C VAL A 375 -19.95 -3.26 -7.98
N THR A 376 -18.87 -2.48 -8.16
CA THR A 376 -17.60 -2.63 -7.43
C THR A 376 -17.80 -2.72 -5.91
N LEU A 377 -18.68 -1.89 -5.35
CA LEU A 377 -18.98 -1.93 -3.91
C LEU A 377 -19.51 -3.29 -3.44
N VAL A 378 -20.36 -3.96 -4.23
CA VAL A 378 -20.91 -5.29 -3.89
C VAL A 378 -19.80 -6.34 -3.94
N ARG A 379 -18.90 -6.25 -4.92
CA ARG A 379 -17.73 -7.14 -5.05
C ARG A 379 -16.78 -6.97 -3.86
N ASP A 380 -16.43 -5.73 -3.53
CA ASP A 380 -15.51 -5.42 -2.43
C ASP A 380 -16.06 -5.94 -1.09
N VAL A 381 -17.33 -5.68 -0.79
CA VAL A 381 -17.99 -6.16 0.43
C VAL A 381 -18.05 -7.70 0.49
N LEU A 382 -18.30 -8.37 -0.63
CA LEU A 382 -18.28 -9.83 -0.69
C LEU A 382 -16.88 -10.39 -0.38
N VAL A 383 -15.84 -9.79 -0.97
CA VAL A 383 -14.44 -10.17 -0.72
C VAL A 383 -14.05 -9.90 0.73
N GLU A 384 -14.48 -8.75 1.29
CA GLU A 384 -14.27 -8.41 2.70
C GLU A 384 -14.86 -9.45 3.63
N ARG A 385 -16.09 -9.90 3.37
CA ARG A 385 -16.78 -10.91 4.19
C ARG A 385 -16.06 -12.26 4.15
N VAL A 386 -15.69 -12.75 2.97
CA VAL A 386 -15.01 -14.06 2.87
C VAL A 386 -13.60 -14.00 3.47
N ALA A 387 -12.84 -12.93 3.19
CA ALA A 387 -11.52 -12.73 3.78
C ALA A 387 -11.60 -12.62 5.30
N GLY A 388 -12.61 -11.91 5.81
CA GLY A 388 -12.89 -11.79 7.25
C GLY A 388 -13.08 -13.15 7.93
N GLU A 389 -13.78 -14.11 7.31
CA GLU A 389 -13.95 -15.44 7.89
C GLU A 389 -12.65 -16.26 7.90
N TYR A 390 -11.82 -16.16 6.85
CA TYR A 390 -10.48 -16.78 6.84
C TYR A 390 -9.59 -16.21 7.95
N LEU A 391 -9.51 -14.89 8.06
CA LEU A 391 -8.69 -14.20 9.07
C LEU A 391 -9.18 -14.49 10.49
N ARG A 392 -10.50 -14.36 10.74
CA ARG A 392 -11.11 -14.63 12.05
C ARG A 392 -10.81 -16.04 12.56
N THR A 393 -10.71 -17.02 11.66
CA THR A 393 -10.46 -18.42 12.02
C THR A 393 -8.99 -18.84 11.96
N GLY A 394 -8.06 -17.88 11.82
CA GLY A 394 -6.62 -18.15 11.78
C GLY A 394 -6.18 -18.91 10.53
N ARG A 395 -6.92 -18.80 9.42
CA ARG A 395 -6.70 -19.51 8.16
C ARG A 395 -6.11 -18.61 7.08
N ALA A 396 -5.11 -17.81 7.44
CA ALA A 396 -4.41 -16.90 6.52
C ALA A 396 -3.90 -17.62 5.26
N ASP A 397 -3.29 -18.80 5.41
CA ASP A 397 -2.83 -19.63 4.29
C ASP A 397 -3.96 -20.01 3.33
N GLY A 398 -5.17 -20.24 3.85
CA GLY A 398 -6.35 -20.57 3.05
C GLY A 398 -6.82 -19.41 2.19
N LEU A 399 -6.71 -18.18 2.69
CA LEU A 399 -6.97 -16.96 1.92
C LEU A 399 -5.87 -16.73 0.87
N GLY A 400 -4.61 -16.96 1.22
CA GLY A 400 -3.50 -16.92 0.25
C GLY A 400 -3.70 -17.92 -0.90
N ALA A 401 -4.09 -19.15 -0.60
CA ALA A 401 -4.42 -20.15 -1.62
C ALA A 401 -5.64 -19.76 -2.47
N LEU A 402 -6.60 -19.01 -1.91
CA LEU A 402 -7.72 -18.46 -2.68
C LEU A 402 -7.27 -17.39 -3.67
N VAL A 403 -6.36 -16.51 -3.25
CA VAL A 403 -5.73 -15.50 -4.13
C VAL A 403 -4.99 -16.18 -5.29
N GLU A 404 -4.19 -17.21 -5.03
CA GLU A 404 -3.52 -17.97 -6.10
C GLU A 404 -4.52 -18.55 -7.10
N ARG A 405 -5.61 -19.16 -6.61
CA ARG A 405 -6.68 -19.69 -7.48
C ARG A 405 -7.38 -18.61 -8.29
N TRP A 406 -7.58 -17.42 -7.70
CA TRP A 406 -8.15 -16.28 -8.41
C TRP A 406 -7.24 -15.74 -9.50
N CYS A 407 -5.94 -15.91 -9.35
CA CYS A 407 -4.95 -15.53 -10.36
C CYS A 407 -4.64 -16.66 -11.37
N ALA A 408 -5.15 -17.87 -11.18
CA ALA A 408 -4.88 -18.99 -12.06
C ALA A 408 -5.87 -19.09 -13.24
N GLY A 409 -5.38 -19.51 -14.41
CA GLY A 409 -6.20 -19.83 -15.59
C GLY A 409 -6.71 -18.58 -16.34
N THR A 410 -7.90 -18.68 -16.95
CA THR A 410 -8.53 -17.53 -17.62
C THR A 410 -9.02 -16.53 -16.57
N THR A 411 -8.23 -15.49 -16.30
CA THR A 411 -8.54 -14.47 -15.30
C THR A 411 -9.36 -13.34 -15.91
N SER A 412 -10.35 -12.87 -15.15
CA SER A 412 -11.11 -11.66 -15.48
C SER A 412 -10.61 -10.50 -14.61
N ARG A 413 -10.78 -9.26 -15.09
CA ARG A 413 -10.42 -8.06 -14.33
C ARG A 413 -11.07 -8.01 -12.92
N PRO A 414 -12.37 -8.30 -12.74
CA PRO A 414 -12.99 -8.36 -11.41
C PRO A 414 -12.31 -9.35 -10.46
N ARG A 415 -11.86 -10.50 -10.96
CA ARG A 415 -11.20 -11.53 -10.17
C ARG A 415 -9.80 -11.09 -9.70
N LEU A 416 -9.04 -10.39 -10.55
CA LEU A 416 -7.75 -9.80 -10.17
C LEU A 416 -7.92 -8.66 -9.16
N GLU A 417 -8.96 -7.84 -9.31
CA GLU A 417 -9.30 -6.78 -8.35
C GLU A 417 -9.68 -7.37 -6.98
N ALA A 418 -10.45 -8.47 -6.96
CA ALA A 418 -10.75 -9.23 -5.75
C ALA A 418 -9.49 -9.79 -5.08
N ALA A 419 -8.54 -10.34 -5.85
CA ALA A 419 -7.27 -10.83 -5.34
C ALA A 419 -6.43 -9.73 -4.68
N VAL A 420 -6.34 -8.55 -5.30
CA VAL A 420 -5.69 -7.37 -4.71
C VAL A 420 -6.39 -6.96 -3.41
N HIS A 421 -7.72 -6.93 -3.40
CA HIS A 421 -8.49 -6.54 -2.21
C HIS A 421 -8.30 -7.53 -1.06
N ALA A 422 -8.34 -8.84 -1.32
CA ALA A 422 -8.09 -9.88 -0.32
C ALA A 422 -6.69 -9.78 0.32
N LEU A 423 -5.64 -9.57 -0.50
CA LEU A 423 -4.30 -9.35 0.04
C LEU A 423 -4.19 -8.05 0.84
N THR A 424 -4.90 -6.99 0.41
CA THR A 424 -4.95 -5.72 1.13
C THR A 424 -5.56 -5.91 2.52
N LEU A 425 -6.64 -6.69 2.63
CA LEU A 425 -7.28 -7.03 3.90
C LEU A 425 -6.35 -7.86 4.79
N GLY A 426 -5.66 -8.86 4.22
CA GLY A 426 -4.67 -9.67 4.94
C GLY A 426 -3.50 -8.82 5.48
N LEU A 427 -3.01 -7.86 4.70
CA LEU A 427 -1.95 -6.93 5.11
C LEU A 427 -2.41 -5.89 6.14
N ALA A 428 -3.70 -5.57 6.18
CA ALA A 428 -4.29 -4.66 7.17
C ALA A 428 -4.66 -5.37 8.49
N ASP A 429 -4.69 -6.71 8.50
CA ASP A 429 -5.07 -7.47 9.69
C ASP A 429 -3.96 -7.46 10.76
N PRO A 430 -4.25 -7.02 12.00
CA PRO A 430 -3.23 -6.85 13.03
C PRO A 430 -2.61 -8.17 13.51
N VAL A 431 -3.26 -9.32 13.27
CA VAL A 431 -2.77 -10.64 13.69
C VAL A 431 -1.98 -11.29 12.55
N HIS A 432 -2.50 -11.21 11.32
CA HIS A 432 -2.00 -11.97 10.18
C HIS A 432 -1.15 -11.16 9.19
N ALA A 433 -1.04 -9.83 9.31
CA ALA A 433 -0.28 -9.02 8.37
C ALA A 433 1.16 -9.49 8.18
N ARG A 434 1.80 -10.03 9.23
CA ARG A 434 3.15 -10.60 9.15
C ARG A 434 3.20 -11.83 8.25
N ASP A 435 2.25 -12.76 8.41
CA ASP A 435 2.17 -13.98 7.61
C ASP A 435 1.96 -13.63 6.13
N PHE A 436 1.09 -12.65 5.84
CA PHE A 436 0.86 -12.17 4.47
C PHE A 436 2.10 -11.50 3.87
N ARG A 437 2.84 -10.68 4.63
CA ARG A 437 4.10 -10.09 4.14
C ARG A 437 5.10 -11.17 3.75
N ARG A 438 5.29 -12.19 4.62
CA ARG A 438 6.16 -13.34 4.35
C ARG A 438 5.70 -14.13 3.13
N GLN A 439 4.40 -14.43 3.00
CA GLN A 439 3.85 -15.14 1.85
C GLN A 439 4.05 -14.36 0.54
N ILE A 440 3.80 -13.05 0.55
CA ILE A 440 4.04 -12.17 -0.59
C ILE A 440 5.53 -12.16 -0.98
N TYR A 441 6.43 -12.08 0.00
CA TYR A 441 7.87 -12.19 -0.26
C TYR A 441 8.21 -13.51 -0.95
N GLN A 442 7.73 -14.64 -0.41
CA GLN A 442 7.96 -15.96 -1.00
C GLN A 442 7.47 -16.06 -2.43
N TRP A 443 6.27 -15.53 -2.73
CA TRP A 443 5.77 -15.48 -4.11
C TRP A 443 6.64 -14.61 -5.01
N CYS A 444 7.02 -13.40 -4.56
CA CYS A 444 7.91 -12.52 -5.34
C CYS A 444 9.29 -13.16 -5.56
N ALA A 445 9.80 -13.88 -4.57
CA ALA A 445 11.07 -14.59 -4.61
C ALA A 445 11.01 -15.89 -5.44
N ASN A 446 9.83 -16.44 -5.72
CA ASN A 446 9.66 -17.68 -6.52
C ASN A 446 9.92 -17.47 -8.02
N ARG A 447 10.82 -18.26 -8.60
CA ARG A 447 11.24 -18.19 -10.01
C ARG A 447 10.13 -18.58 -11.01
N HIS A 448 9.11 -19.32 -10.59
CA HIS A 448 8.05 -19.86 -11.45
C HIS A 448 6.68 -19.18 -11.25
N LEU A 449 6.69 -17.91 -10.86
CA LEU A 449 5.45 -17.17 -10.60
C LEU A 449 4.62 -16.96 -11.88
N ASP A 450 3.32 -17.22 -11.79
CA ASP A 450 2.34 -16.93 -12.86
C ASP A 450 2.27 -15.42 -13.15
N GLY A 451 2.07 -15.05 -14.42
CA GLY A 451 2.03 -13.67 -14.89
C GLY A 451 0.89 -12.85 -14.29
N GLU A 452 -0.28 -13.47 -14.06
CA GLU A 452 -1.44 -12.80 -13.48
C GLU A 452 -1.25 -12.54 -11.97
N LEU A 453 -0.70 -13.52 -11.25
CA LEU A 453 -0.32 -13.33 -9.85
C LEU A 453 0.78 -12.27 -9.72
N ALA A 454 1.78 -12.28 -10.62
CA ALA A 454 2.81 -11.24 -10.64
C ALA A 454 2.21 -9.82 -10.79
N GLN A 455 1.20 -9.64 -11.65
CA GLN A 455 0.51 -8.35 -11.80
C GLN A 455 -0.18 -7.91 -10.50
N VAL A 456 -0.86 -8.84 -9.81
CA VAL A 456 -1.49 -8.57 -8.50
C VAL A 456 -0.42 -8.17 -7.47
N LEU A 457 0.70 -8.88 -7.41
CA LEU A 457 1.79 -8.57 -6.47
C LEU A 457 2.48 -7.24 -6.76
N VAL A 458 2.69 -6.88 -8.04
CA VAL A 458 3.20 -5.55 -8.39
C VAL A 458 2.30 -4.47 -7.81
N ARG A 459 0.97 -4.59 -7.99
CA ARG A 459 0.01 -3.61 -7.50
C ARG A 459 -0.02 -3.56 -5.97
N VAL A 460 -0.08 -4.70 -5.29
CA VAL A 460 -0.07 -4.76 -3.82
C VAL A 460 1.23 -4.18 -3.26
N CYS A 461 2.38 -4.48 -3.87
CA CYS A 461 3.66 -3.94 -3.41
C CYS A 461 3.75 -2.42 -3.62
N ALA A 462 3.34 -1.92 -4.79
CA ALA A 462 3.46 -0.50 -5.15
C ALA A 462 2.42 0.40 -4.47
N ASP A 463 1.20 -0.08 -4.27
CA ASP A 463 0.08 0.72 -3.80
C ASP A 463 -0.20 0.55 -2.30
N VAL A 464 0.00 -0.66 -1.76
CA VAL A 464 -0.34 -1.01 -0.37
C VAL A 464 0.93 -1.05 0.49
N LEU A 465 1.86 -1.98 0.20
CA LEU A 465 3.06 -2.16 1.03
C LEU A 465 3.95 -0.94 1.03
N ALA A 466 4.17 -0.29 -0.12
CA ALA A 466 5.05 0.87 -0.24
C ALA A 466 4.64 2.06 0.66
N THR A 467 3.40 2.09 1.15
CA THR A 467 2.91 3.21 1.98
C THR A 467 3.35 3.10 3.43
N SER A 468 3.54 1.89 3.97
CA SER A 468 3.96 1.68 5.36
C SER A 468 5.28 0.90 5.49
N HIS A 469 5.64 0.11 4.48
CA HIS A 469 6.85 -0.73 4.42
C HIS A 469 7.58 -0.55 3.07
N PRO A 470 8.06 0.67 2.75
CA PRO A 470 8.72 0.98 1.48
C PRO A 470 9.97 0.14 1.19
N ASP A 471 10.77 -0.21 2.20
CA ASP A 471 11.97 -1.03 2.02
C ASP A 471 11.61 -2.46 1.59
N GLN A 472 10.61 -3.06 2.24
CA GLN A 472 10.05 -4.36 1.85
C GLN A 472 9.45 -4.34 0.45
N ALA A 473 8.71 -3.28 0.11
CA ALA A 473 8.15 -3.09 -1.22
C ALA A 473 9.26 -2.99 -2.29
N LEU A 474 10.36 -2.29 -2.00
CA LEU A 474 11.52 -2.18 -2.88
C LEU A 474 12.13 -3.54 -3.18
N VAL A 475 12.36 -4.37 -2.14
CA VAL A 475 12.92 -5.72 -2.32
C VAL A 475 12.00 -6.58 -3.17
N ARG A 476 10.71 -6.64 -2.84
CA ARG A 476 9.71 -7.46 -3.56
C ARG A 476 9.55 -7.02 -5.02
N LEU A 477 9.43 -5.71 -5.26
CA LEU A 477 9.38 -5.14 -6.61
C LEU A 477 10.68 -5.41 -7.38
N HIS A 478 11.84 -5.38 -6.72
CA HIS A 478 13.12 -5.74 -7.34
C HIS A 478 13.15 -7.22 -7.79
N HIS A 479 12.65 -8.15 -6.98
CA HIS A 479 12.51 -9.55 -7.42
C HIS A 479 11.61 -9.70 -8.65
N LEU A 480 10.46 -9.02 -8.65
CA LEU A 480 9.52 -9.04 -9.78
C LEU A 480 10.13 -8.39 -11.04
N ALA A 481 10.73 -7.21 -10.89
CA ALA A 481 11.32 -6.43 -11.95
C ALA A 481 12.46 -7.15 -12.68
N ARG A 482 13.30 -7.92 -11.95
CA ARG A 482 14.45 -8.62 -12.58
C ARG A 482 14.00 -9.77 -13.49
N ARG A 483 12.80 -10.30 -13.26
CA ARG A 483 12.23 -11.44 -14.00
C ARG A 483 11.27 -11.01 -15.11
N GLU A 484 10.89 -9.74 -15.12
CA GLU A 484 9.95 -9.18 -16.07
C GLU A 484 10.52 -9.17 -17.51
N ARG A 485 9.85 -9.87 -18.43
CA ARG A 485 10.27 -10.01 -19.84
C ARG A 485 9.44 -9.17 -20.80
N ASP A 486 8.14 -9.45 -20.86
CA ASP A 486 7.23 -8.92 -21.91
C ASP A 486 6.53 -7.62 -21.50
N THR A 487 6.60 -7.28 -20.21
CA THR A 487 6.02 -6.06 -19.64
C THR A 487 7.11 -5.16 -19.03
N THR A 488 6.71 -3.96 -18.60
CA THR A 488 7.55 -3.00 -17.87
C THR A 488 6.92 -2.54 -16.56
N ARG A 489 5.81 -3.16 -16.13
CA ARG A 489 5.02 -2.72 -14.99
C ARG A 489 5.78 -2.86 -13.68
N ALA A 490 6.47 -3.99 -13.46
CA ALA A 490 7.25 -4.19 -12.24
C ALA A 490 8.46 -3.26 -12.19
N ARG A 491 9.18 -3.10 -13.31
CA ARG A 491 10.29 -2.15 -13.40
C ARG A 491 9.83 -0.70 -13.20
N GLN A 492 8.71 -0.31 -13.81
CA GLN A 492 8.15 1.04 -13.66
C GLN A 492 7.74 1.29 -12.21
N ALA A 493 6.99 0.37 -11.60
CA ALA A 493 6.59 0.49 -10.20
C ALA A 493 7.79 0.61 -9.23
N LEU A 494 8.88 -0.13 -9.49
CA LEU A 494 10.13 0.00 -8.74
C LEU A 494 10.75 1.39 -8.90
N CYS A 495 10.82 1.91 -10.14
CA CYS A 495 11.39 3.23 -10.41
C CYS A 495 10.53 4.36 -9.81
N ASP A 496 9.20 4.25 -9.90
CA ASP A 496 8.26 5.19 -9.31
C ASP A 496 8.38 5.22 -7.77
N LEU A 497 8.62 4.06 -7.15
CA LEU A 497 8.89 3.95 -5.72
C LEU A 497 10.17 4.70 -5.35
N THR A 498 11.27 4.46 -6.09
CA THR A 498 12.56 5.11 -5.81
C THR A 498 12.57 6.60 -6.15
N ALA A 499 11.83 7.05 -7.16
CA ALA A 499 11.72 8.46 -7.52
C ALA A 499 11.11 9.30 -6.39
N ARG A 500 10.31 8.68 -5.51
CA ARG A 500 9.68 9.33 -4.36
C ARG A 500 10.57 9.38 -3.12
N SER A 501 11.68 8.64 -3.10
CA SER A 501 12.59 8.58 -1.95
C SER A 501 14.02 8.39 -2.40
N ARG A 502 14.82 9.45 -2.23
CA ARG A 502 16.27 9.42 -2.45
C ARG A 502 16.96 8.29 -1.70
N ARG A 503 16.50 8.00 -0.47
CA ARG A 503 17.02 6.89 0.35
C ARG A 503 16.84 5.56 -0.38
N LEU A 504 15.62 5.27 -0.84
CA LEU A 504 15.31 4.05 -1.59
C LEU A 504 16.07 3.98 -2.91
N HIS A 505 16.26 5.11 -3.59
CA HIS A 505 17.05 5.18 -4.82
C HIS A 505 18.51 4.80 -4.56
N ARG A 506 19.13 5.34 -3.51
CA ARG A 506 20.48 4.95 -3.06
C ARG A 506 20.57 3.45 -2.73
N VAL A 507 19.61 2.92 -1.97
CA VAL A 507 19.54 1.49 -1.62
C VAL A 507 19.46 0.61 -2.88
N LEU A 508 18.62 0.99 -3.85
CA LEU A 508 18.50 0.25 -5.11
C LEU A 508 19.82 0.26 -5.89
N LEU A 509 20.47 1.41 -6.03
CA LEU A 509 21.75 1.52 -6.76
C LEU A 509 22.85 0.68 -6.10
N ASP A 510 22.94 0.75 -4.77
CA ASP A 510 23.88 -0.04 -4.00
C ASP A 510 23.63 -1.55 -4.15
N ARG A 511 22.37 -1.99 -4.07
CA ARG A 511 21.99 -3.39 -4.31
C ARG A 511 22.36 -3.85 -5.71
N LEU A 512 22.10 -3.05 -6.75
CA LEU A 512 22.45 -3.36 -8.13
C LEU A 512 23.96 -3.44 -8.35
N ALA A 513 24.75 -2.66 -7.60
CA ALA A 513 26.21 -2.69 -7.70
C ALA A 513 26.84 -3.93 -7.05
N ARG A 514 26.13 -4.63 -6.16
CA ARG A 514 26.57 -5.87 -5.49
C ARG A 514 26.00 -7.14 -6.12
N SER A 515 25.17 -7.04 -7.16
CA SER A 515 24.45 -8.18 -7.73
C SER A 515 25.26 -8.94 -8.79
N ASP A 516 24.69 -10.03 -9.33
CA ASP A 516 25.30 -10.89 -10.36
C ASP A 516 25.42 -10.24 -11.77
N PHE A 517 25.10 -8.95 -11.91
CA PHE A 517 25.05 -8.20 -13.18
C PHE A 517 24.30 -8.92 -14.32
N SER A 518 23.34 -9.79 -14.01
CA SER A 518 22.49 -10.42 -15.03
C SER A 518 21.75 -9.37 -15.87
N PRO A 519 21.34 -9.70 -17.12
CA PRO A 519 20.65 -8.75 -17.99
C PRO A 519 19.40 -8.12 -17.38
N GLY A 520 18.71 -8.83 -16.46
CA GLY A 520 17.59 -8.29 -15.70
C GLY A 520 18.00 -7.15 -14.76
N HIS A 521 19.08 -7.32 -13.99
CA HIS A 521 19.62 -6.26 -13.12
C HIS A 521 20.11 -5.06 -13.93
N LEU A 522 20.80 -5.29 -15.05
CA LEU A 522 21.31 -4.19 -15.87
C LEU A 522 20.18 -3.39 -16.53
N ARG A 523 19.05 -4.03 -16.91
CA ARG A 523 17.85 -3.31 -17.37
C ARG A 523 17.21 -2.46 -16.28
N ILE A 524 17.13 -2.98 -15.05
CA ILE A 524 16.67 -2.19 -13.90
C ILE A 524 17.58 -0.99 -13.69
N PHE A 525 18.90 -1.22 -13.72
CA PHE A 525 19.88 -0.14 -13.56
C PHE A 525 19.70 0.96 -14.60
N LEU A 526 19.63 0.61 -15.89
CA LEU A 526 19.46 1.61 -16.95
C LEU A 526 18.23 2.50 -16.70
N GLN A 527 17.09 1.90 -16.34
CA GLN A 527 15.87 2.65 -16.04
C GLN A 527 15.95 3.45 -14.73
N ALA A 528 16.61 2.91 -13.70
CA ALA A 528 16.80 3.60 -12.41
C ALA A 528 17.91 4.65 -12.46
N SER A 529 18.75 4.67 -13.49
CA SER A 529 19.88 5.59 -13.65
C SER A 529 19.49 6.94 -14.25
N ASP A 530 18.22 7.33 -14.13
CA ASP A 530 17.67 8.56 -14.69
C ASP A 530 18.48 9.80 -14.25
N PRO A 531 19.17 10.49 -15.17
CA PRO A 531 20.07 11.58 -14.82
C PRO A 531 19.32 12.78 -14.22
N GLU A 532 18.04 12.95 -14.52
CA GLU A 532 17.20 13.97 -13.89
C GLU A 532 17.07 13.68 -12.39
N LEU A 533 16.57 12.50 -12.03
CA LEU A 533 16.41 12.09 -10.62
C LEU A 533 17.73 12.11 -9.85
N LEU A 534 18.84 11.72 -10.47
CA LEU A 534 20.16 11.72 -9.84
C LEU A 534 20.68 13.13 -9.51
N THR A 535 20.26 14.14 -10.26
CA THR A 535 20.72 15.54 -10.13
C THR A 535 19.71 16.45 -9.42
N LEU A 536 18.48 15.98 -9.20
CA LEU A 536 17.47 16.71 -8.41
C LEU A 536 17.96 16.99 -6.98
N ARG A 537 17.63 18.19 -6.49
CA ARG A 537 17.89 18.65 -5.13
C ARG A 537 16.57 18.91 -4.37
N PRO A 538 15.78 17.86 -4.07
CA PRO A 538 14.55 18.07 -3.31
C PRO A 538 14.89 18.39 -1.86
N GLY A 539 14.67 19.64 -1.43
CA GLY A 539 14.74 20.07 -0.03
C GLY A 539 16.09 19.94 0.67
N THR A 540 17.17 19.61 -0.06
CA THR A 540 18.51 19.32 0.47
C THR A 540 19.59 20.09 -0.28
N SER A 541 20.75 20.31 0.36
CA SER A 541 21.85 21.10 -0.22
C SER A 541 22.62 20.39 -1.35
N HIS A 542 22.47 19.07 -1.48
CA HIS A 542 23.22 18.23 -2.42
C HIS A 542 22.27 17.32 -3.21
N ALA A 543 22.64 16.89 -4.41
CA ALA A 543 21.92 15.89 -5.22
C ALA A 543 22.44 14.47 -4.92
N LEU A 544 21.71 13.42 -5.34
CA LEU A 544 22.14 12.03 -5.09
C LEU A 544 23.49 11.72 -5.75
N VAL A 545 23.72 12.26 -6.93
CA VAL A 545 24.99 12.13 -7.66
C VAL A 545 26.18 12.72 -6.90
N ASP A 546 25.97 13.63 -5.95
CA ASP A 546 27.05 14.22 -5.14
C ASP A 546 27.57 13.25 -4.06
N GLU A 547 26.85 12.17 -3.76
CA GLU A 547 27.24 11.20 -2.75
C GLU A 547 28.29 10.21 -3.28
N GLN A 548 29.43 10.10 -2.59
CA GLN A 548 30.49 9.15 -2.98
C GLN A 548 30.04 7.69 -3.02
N GLY A 549 29.06 7.31 -2.21
CA GLY A 549 28.44 5.97 -2.25
C GLY A 549 27.71 5.75 -3.58
N ALA A 550 26.82 6.68 -3.94
CA ALA A 550 26.07 6.63 -5.18
C ALA A 550 26.99 6.66 -6.41
N GLN A 551 28.02 7.52 -6.43
CA GLN A 551 29.00 7.57 -7.53
C GLN A 551 29.72 6.24 -7.73
N ARG A 552 30.11 5.56 -6.64
CA ARG A 552 30.75 4.24 -6.71
C ARG A 552 29.79 3.22 -7.32
N SER A 553 28.55 3.17 -6.85
CA SER A 553 27.52 2.26 -7.38
C SER A 553 27.22 2.52 -8.85
N LEU A 554 27.01 3.79 -9.23
CA LEU A 554 26.78 4.21 -10.62
C LEU A 554 27.94 3.80 -11.53
N THR A 555 29.18 4.05 -11.12
CA THR A 555 30.37 3.68 -11.90
C THR A 555 30.48 2.17 -12.07
N THR A 556 30.21 1.40 -11.01
CA THR A 556 30.26 -0.06 -11.04
C THR A 556 29.18 -0.63 -11.97
N CYS A 557 27.94 -0.15 -11.88
CA CYS A 557 26.87 -0.62 -12.75
C CYS A 557 27.04 -0.18 -14.20
N TRP A 558 27.48 1.05 -14.48
CA TRP A 558 27.80 1.47 -15.84
C TRP A 558 28.95 0.65 -16.44
N HIS A 559 29.97 0.32 -15.64
CA HIS A 559 31.02 -0.58 -16.09
C HIS A 559 30.43 -1.93 -16.52
N ALA A 560 29.57 -2.53 -15.69
CA ALA A 560 28.92 -3.79 -16.03
C ALA A 560 28.04 -3.68 -17.29
N VAL A 561 27.26 -2.59 -17.45
CA VAL A 561 26.49 -2.32 -18.67
C VAL A 561 27.37 -2.31 -19.92
N LEU A 562 28.48 -1.56 -19.88
CA LEU A 562 29.37 -1.38 -21.03
C LEU A 562 30.14 -2.67 -21.38
N THR A 563 30.35 -3.54 -20.40
CA THR A 563 31.05 -4.82 -20.57
C THR A 563 30.12 -5.96 -21.03
N GLU A 564 28.94 -6.09 -20.40
CA GLU A 564 28.04 -7.23 -20.53
C GLU A 564 26.92 -7.04 -21.57
N LEU A 565 26.44 -5.81 -21.78
CA LEU A 565 25.34 -5.56 -22.72
C LEU A 565 25.84 -5.16 -24.12
N PRO A 566 25.15 -5.60 -25.19
CA PRO A 566 25.45 -5.11 -26.53
C PRO A 566 25.11 -3.61 -26.67
N PRO A 567 25.84 -2.84 -27.50
CA PRO A 567 25.68 -1.39 -27.61
C PRO A 567 24.24 -0.92 -27.80
N GLN A 568 23.47 -1.62 -28.63
CA GLN A 568 22.08 -1.26 -28.94
C GLN A 568 21.15 -1.26 -27.72
N LYS A 569 21.56 -1.88 -26.60
CA LYS A 569 20.76 -1.95 -25.37
C LYS A 569 21.04 -0.82 -24.38
N TRP A 570 22.13 -0.08 -24.53
CA TRP A 570 22.51 0.99 -23.58
C TRP A 570 22.75 2.35 -24.23
N GLN A 571 22.91 2.42 -25.56
CA GLN A 571 23.17 3.67 -26.27
C GLN A 571 22.08 4.73 -26.06
N ASP A 572 20.82 4.34 -26.01
CA ASP A 572 19.70 5.27 -25.79
C ASP A 572 19.80 5.95 -24.42
N GLU A 573 20.12 5.19 -23.37
CA GLU A 573 20.30 5.71 -22.01
C GLU A 573 21.56 6.59 -21.91
N ALA A 574 22.66 6.18 -22.55
CA ALA A 574 23.86 7.01 -22.62
C ALA A 574 23.60 8.35 -23.32
N ARG A 575 22.81 8.35 -24.41
CA ARG A 575 22.38 9.61 -25.05
C ARG A 575 21.53 10.45 -24.12
N ARG A 576 20.61 9.84 -23.36
CA ARG A 576 19.79 10.56 -22.36
C ARG A 576 20.66 11.27 -21.30
N TRP A 577 21.70 10.59 -20.79
CA TRP A 577 22.70 11.20 -19.89
C TRP A 577 23.41 12.39 -20.53
N LEU A 578 23.80 12.27 -21.80
CA LEU A 578 24.50 13.32 -22.54
C LEU A 578 23.59 14.52 -22.85
N HIS A 579 22.33 14.27 -23.21
CA HIS A 579 21.32 15.31 -23.36
C HIS A 579 21.11 16.05 -22.04
N TRP A 580 20.96 15.33 -20.93
CA TRP A 580 20.77 15.94 -19.62
C TRP A 580 21.99 16.75 -19.16
N ALA A 581 23.21 16.28 -19.42
CA ALA A 581 24.43 17.03 -19.17
C ALA A 581 24.47 18.37 -19.94
N ALA A 582 23.83 18.44 -21.12
CA ALA A 582 23.75 19.66 -21.92
C ALA A 582 22.66 20.65 -21.46
N VAL A 583 21.60 20.21 -20.78
CA VAL A 583 20.42 21.04 -20.40
C VAL A 583 20.67 21.93 -19.16
N GLY A 584 21.88 22.45 -18.97
CA GLY A 584 22.12 23.50 -17.98
C GLY A 584 22.23 23.03 -16.53
N THR A 585 22.64 21.78 -16.28
CA THR A 585 22.83 21.16 -14.96
C THR A 585 24.02 21.68 -14.13
N GLY A 586 24.62 22.81 -14.53
CA GLY A 586 25.77 23.41 -13.85
C GLY A 586 26.94 22.41 -13.69
N PRO A 587 27.55 22.28 -12.49
CA PRO A 587 28.69 21.38 -12.26
C PRO A 587 28.33 19.88 -12.38
N HIS A 588 27.05 19.52 -12.30
CA HIS A 588 26.62 18.12 -12.35
C HIS A 588 26.77 17.50 -13.74
N GLY A 589 26.69 18.30 -14.82
CA GLY A 589 26.92 17.81 -16.18
C GLY A 589 28.32 17.21 -16.32
N GLY A 590 29.35 17.89 -15.80
CA GLY A 590 30.72 17.38 -15.80
C GLY A 590 30.87 16.08 -15.00
N LEU A 591 30.20 15.99 -13.85
CA LEU A 591 30.21 14.80 -12.99
C LEU A 591 29.57 13.58 -13.66
N LEU A 592 28.45 13.76 -14.37
CA LEU A 592 27.82 12.68 -15.14
C LEU A 592 28.76 12.12 -16.22
N LEU A 593 29.51 12.99 -16.90
CA LEU A 593 30.54 12.57 -17.86
C LEU A 593 31.68 11.83 -17.17
N ASP A 594 32.12 12.30 -16.00
CA ASP A 594 33.18 11.65 -15.21
C ASP A 594 32.78 10.23 -14.81
N LEU A 595 31.52 9.99 -14.46
CA LEU A 595 31.01 8.65 -14.14
C LEU A 595 31.06 7.71 -15.36
N LEU A 596 30.59 8.16 -16.53
CA LEU A 596 30.64 7.38 -17.77
C LEU A 596 32.08 7.07 -18.21
N VAL A 597 32.98 8.06 -18.13
CA VAL A 597 34.40 7.90 -18.49
C VAL A 597 35.10 6.96 -17.50
N SER A 598 34.85 7.12 -16.20
CA SER A 598 35.41 6.24 -15.15
C SER A 598 34.96 4.80 -15.32
N ALA A 599 33.69 4.59 -15.69
CA ALA A 599 33.15 3.26 -15.99
C ALA A 599 33.82 2.64 -17.23
N ALA A 600 33.91 3.39 -18.33
CA ALA A 600 34.55 2.95 -19.56
C ALA A 600 36.05 2.69 -19.40
N GLN A 601 36.73 3.43 -18.54
CA GLN A 601 38.15 3.23 -18.23
C GLN A 601 38.41 1.85 -17.59
N ARG A 602 37.43 1.31 -16.84
CA ARG A 602 37.51 -0.03 -16.22
C ARG A 602 37.34 -1.18 -17.22
N CYS A 603 36.84 -0.93 -18.45
CA CYS A 603 36.68 -1.93 -19.50
C CYS A 603 38.02 -2.31 -20.18
N THR A 604 39.00 -2.84 -19.46
CA THR A 604 40.40 -3.04 -19.89
C THR A 604 40.57 -3.53 -21.34
N GLU A 605 39.94 -4.63 -21.74
CA GLU A 605 40.10 -5.25 -23.07
C GLU A 605 39.37 -4.51 -24.20
N LYS A 606 38.25 -3.85 -23.89
CA LYS A 606 37.37 -3.18 -24.87
C LYS A 606 37.41 -1.66 -24.78
N ARG A 607 38.31 -1.10 -23.96
CA ARG A 607 38.36 0.32 -23.57
C ARG A 607 38.29 1.26 -24.76
N GLY A 608 39.12 1.04 -25.78
CA GLY A 608 39.14 1.89 -26.99
C GLY A 608 37.82 1.86 -27.77
N LYS A 609 37.22 0.67 -27.90
CA LYS A 609 35.92 0.50 -28.57
C LYS A 609 34.79 1.17 -27.78
N VAL A 610 34.78 1.02 -26.45
CA VAL A 610 33.77 1.64 -25.58
C VAL A 610 33.87 3.17 -25.64
N PHE A 611 35.07 3.74 -25.56
CA PHE A 611 35.25 5.19 -25.72
C PHE A 611 34.81 5.70 -27.08
N ALA A 612 35.14 4.98 -28.17
CA ALA A 612 34.68 5.35 -29.51
C ALA A 612 33.14 5.34 -29.61
N LEU A 613 32.47 4.34 -29.01
CA LEU A 613 31.01 4.26 -28.96
C LEU A 613 30.38 5.38 -28.12
N LEU A 614 30.96 5.71 -26.95
CA LEU A 614 30.48 6.83 -26.13
C LEU A 614 30.62 8.17 -26.87
N TYR A 615 31.74 8.39 -27.57
CA TYR A 615 31.92 9.57 -28.39
C TYR A 615 30.93 9.63 -29.57
N ALA A 616 30.66 8.49 -30.22
CA ALA A 616 29.62 8.41 -31.24
C ALA A 616 28.23 8.76 -30.66
N CYS A 617 27.89 8.26 -29.47
CA CYS A 617 26.65 8.62 -28.78
C CYS A 617 26.56 10.12 -28.50
N ALA A 618 27.67 10.77 -28.11
CA ALA A 618 27.71 12.22 -27.89
C ALA A 618 27.49 13.01 -29.18
N ARG A 619 28.09 12.60 -30.29
CA ARG A 619 27.83 13.22 -31.60
C ARG A 619 26.39 13.05 -32.07
N ASP A 620 25.77 11.90 -31.78
CA ASP A 620 24.36 11.68 -32.08
C ASP A 620 23.44 12.49 -31.16
N ALA A 621 23.77 12.57 -29.86
CA ALA A 621 23.05 13.39 -28.90
C ALA A 621 23.12 14.88 -29.26
N GLU A 622 24.28 15.37 -29.72
CA GLU A 622 24.48 16.75 -30.21
C GLU A 622 23.55 17.09 -31.38
N ARG A 623 23.29 16.15 -32.29
CA ARG A 623 22.40 16.35 -33.46
C ARG A 623 20.92 16.31 -33.12
N THR A 624 20.56 15.59 -32.06
CA THR A 624 19.17 15.25 -31.72
C THR A 624 18.66 15.96 -30.47
N GLY A 625 19.53 16.67 -29.75
CA GLY A 625 19.23 17.25 -28.45
C GLY A 625 18.33 18.48 -28.52
N PRO A 626 17.44 18.67 -27.52
CA PRO A 626 16.61 19.87 -27.40
C PRO A 626 17.38 21.10 -26.85
N ALA A 627 18.64 20.92 -26.44
CA ALA A 627 19.50 21.97 -25.89
C ALA A 627 20.05 22.90 -26.99
N ASP A 628 20.55 24.07 -26.59
CA ASP A 628 21.31 24.96 -27.48
C ASP A 628 22.46 24.18 -28.14
N ALA A 629 22.50 24.20 -29.47
CA ALA A 629 23.49 23.47 -30.28
C ALA A 629 24.93 23.79 -29.84
N ALA A 630 25.19 25.04 -29.40
CA ALA A 630 26.50 25.43 -28.88
C ALA A 630 26.88 24.67 -27.60
N ARG A 631 25.91 24.47 -26.70
CA ARG A 631 26.11 23.78 -25.42
C ARG A 631 26.22 22.27 -25.58
N ALA A 632 25.46 21.70 -26.51
CA ALA A 632 25.61 20.28 -26.86
C ALA A 632 27.00 19.99 -27.45
N ALA A 633 27.52 20.88 -28.31
CA ALA A 633 28.88 20.78 -28.83
C ALA A 633 29.96 20.94 -27.74
N GLU A 634 29.74 21.83 -26.77
CA GLU A 634 30.62 21.99 -25.60
C GLU A 634 30.71 20.70 -24.77
N ILE A 635 29.58 20.04 -24.50
CA ILE A 635 29.53 18.76 -23.78
C ILE A 635 30.24 17.64 -24.54
N THR A 636 30.04 17.55 -25.87
CA THR A 636 30.79 16.60 -26.70
C THR A 636 32.30 16.86 -26.64
N GLY A 637 32.72 18.13 -26.70
CA GLY A 637 34.12 18.53 -26.57
C GLY A 637 34.71 18.19 -25.19
N LEU A 638 33.95 18.44 -24.13
CA LEU A 638 34.33 18.09 -22.76
C LEU A 638 34.45 16.57 -22.56
N LEU A 639 33.54 15.78 -23.13
CA LEU A 639 33.63 14.33 -23.10
C LEU A 639 34.90 13.85 -23.83
N LEU A 640 35.19 14.38 -25.02
CA LEU A 640 36.39 14.03 -25.77
C LEU A 640 37.66 14.33 -24.96
N HIS A 641 37.72 15.50 -24.32
CA HIS A 641 38.83 15.87 -23.44
C HIS A 641 39.00 14.89 -22.28
N LYS A 642 37.91 14.52 -21.59
CA LYS A 642 37.94 13.53 -20.50
C LYS A 642 38.37 12.14 -20.98
N ILE A 643 37.92 11.71 -22.16
CA ILE A 643 38.34 10.45 -22.79
C ILE A 643 39.84 10.49 -23.11
N SER A 644 40.36 11.56 -23.73
CA SER A 644 41.78 11.70 -24.04
C SER A 644 42.64 11.64 -22.78
N ALA A 645 42.22 12.35 -21.72
CA ALA A 645 42.89 12.30 -20.43
C ALA A 645 42.90 10.88 -19.84
N ALA A 646 41.77 10.16 -19.87
CA ALA A 646 41.67 8.78 -19.39
C ALA A 646 42.49 7.77 -20.22
N GLN A 647 42.79 8.10 -21.47
CA GLN A 647 43.68 7.34 -22.36
C GLN A 647 45.17 7.69 -22.17
N GLY A 648 45.50 8.69 -21.34
CA GLY A 648 46.88 9.17 -21.15
C GLY A 648 47.38 10.04 -22.31
N ILE A 649 46.48 10.54 -23.16
CA ILE A 649 46.80 11.45 -24.26
C ILE A 649 46.69 12.86 -23.68
N ALA A 650 47.84 13.52 -23.45
CA ALA A 650 47.87 14.88 -22.92
C ALA A 650 47.01 15.82 -23.79
N PRO A 651 46.10 16.61 -23.20
CA PRO A 651 45.22 17.43 -24.00
C PRO A 651 45.98 18.63 -24.58
N ALA A 652 45.79 18.89 -25.88
CA ALA A 652 45.96 20.24 -26.39
C ALA A 652 44.96 21.15 -25.65
N THR A 653 45.46 22.27 -25.14
CA THR A 653 44.70 23.34 -24.46
C THR A 653 43.34 23.59 -25.13
N PRO A 654 42.24 23.79 -24.37
CA PRO A 654 40.95 24.10 -24.96
C PRO A 654 41.05 25.40 -25.78
N PRO A 655 40.37 25.51 -26.94
CA PRO A 655 40.36 26.75 -27.69
C PRO A 655 39.61 27.80 -26.88
N THR A 656 40.34 28.79 -26.35
CA THR A 656 39.77 30.06 -25.89
C THR A 656 38.94 30.65 -27.02
N THR A 657 37.65 30.83 -26.76
CA THR A 657 36.72 31.59 -27.60
C THR A 657 37.21 33.03 -27.68
N SER A 658 38.00 33.32 -28.72
CA SER A 658 38.36 34.69 -29.09
C SER A 658 37.09 35.43 -29.52
N SER A 659 36.75 36.47 -28.76
CA SER A 659 35.76 37.47 -29.13
C SER A 659 36.09 38.02 -30.51
N ARG A 660 35.18 37.81 -31.48
CA ARG A 660 35.19 38.51 -32.77
C ARG A 660 35.20 40.02 -32.50
N GLY A 661 36.36 40.62 -32.71
CA GLY A 661 36.50 42.07 -32.83
C GLY A 661 35.81 42.54 -34.09
N THR A 662 34.76 43.34 -33.91
CA THR A 662 34.25 44.28 -34.90
C THR A 662 35.32 45.32 -35.19
N ARG A 663 35.57 45.61 -36.48
CA ARG A 663 36.31 46.78 -36.95
C ARG A 663 35.99 47.00 -38.44
N PRO A 664 36.10 48.26 -38.89
CA PRO A 664 35.16 49.36 -38.69
C PRO A 664 34.16 49.49 -39.85
#